data_AF-A0A432J312-F1
#
_entry.id   AF-A0A432J312-F1
#
_cell.length_a   1.000
_cell.length_b   1.000
_cell.length_c   1.000
_cell.angle_alpha   90.00
_cell.angle_beta   90.00
_cell.angle_gamma   90.00
#
_symmetry.space_group_name_H-M   'P 1'
#
loop_
_entity.id
_entity.type
_entity.pdbx_description
1 polymer ?
#
loop_
_entity_poly.entity_id
_entity_poly.type
_entity_poly.pdbx_seq_one_letter_code
_entity_poly.pdbx_strand_id
1 'polypeptide(L)'
;MLFKNYISEEERSQARKLTPKLLVEGLLLGGTGLGVLALIFEIAADAFSVAAYQTLLAIHGAGGYHKIAILAFIVLSVMLYFGIVPAYKAGSYLRPNAGGSGPMVEAIGPAWLRWLSWVGTSLFFVDAVLTIIISSISATDVTMLVMPELAPYRILLAEFFAFFIMVVLVLMGPKKAVPLFLLGGAAFTIFTLGALSLVGVESFFHPDWAFLSDAIIRRLQTADVVEHVVRAQRDMAALGTVIILQLFLRSMSSAMLGFSGYEVIPASGKHAARPKWRVIALALTLAAIFLIGTGIMQLYAAQRWQIPATEGYSTLLIEYEIVAAQTLGRGVDTAQVIVSNADRAAAETLFSERQLEHPFEGIFGGKTQSPEPPPLDHDAFVEKTATDIATSKAITRAISGTGGATFLFLAGTLMSIILLLAQGGGYVGGAAVAANAARLGRLPGFLLDDRMGIAIIWSVAAILIPIIRQVVVVESYYAFGFVSAFIITSTTVFFVRDDVLLKKNIQPGSPEARTLKFAGFRGMLASYAMGIVLVVEKTNALVAIAIAGAVITGYQLYVANGGIKKQDVRTLIDKIIAGAEKIRPRSGIERAIEQARQRGIADALDDLHSDGRLYKFNVDYKRLQRLVIHLYHLAPDIFEHAAEHGDERIEEPNLILEEAYERAYNQKDAILNRIEEYSHFGIFMFIHNYHVNWVANETGRGPEVVQQAMIDILFPLTPHDEIWAQYRAFKPVRKADDIWQFSRQRYLWAKDQWPNLSDRITTIWTLQDFGLVPKDVDFDMVITVANGKQFRRVKVHTNLPEVTPQDASVIEESIATPLLEPDEVAETPSSPEEEGDAPDEVSESSEGPSQDSPPPEDDGIVADDV
;
A
#
# COMPACT_ATOMS: atom_id res chain seq x y z
N MET A 1 32.39 -23.86 -10.83
CA MET A 1 31.33 -24.28 -9.87
C MET A 1 30.75 -23.16 -8.99
N LEU A 2 31.21 -21.90 -9.06
CA LEU A 2 30.94 -20.92 -7.98
C LEU A 2 29.57 -20.22 -7.97
N PHE A 3 28.79 -20.27 -9.06
CA PHE A 3 27.49 -19.57 -9.14
C PHE A 3 26.41 -20.48 -9.74
N LYS A 4 25.71 -21.23 -8.88
CA LYS A 4 24.49 -21.95 -9.25
C LYS A 4 23.30 -21.01 -9.03
N ASN A 5 22.39 -20.94 -9.99
CA ASN A 5 21.26 -20.01 -9.93
C ASN A 5 20.35 -20.37 -8.75
N TYR A 6 19.91 -19.37 -7.98
CA TYR A 6 19.03 -19.58 -6.81
C TYR A 6 17.55 -19.79 -7.17
N ILE A 7 17.20 -19.61 -8.44
CA ILE A 7 15.88 -19.89 -9.02
C ILE A 7 15.98 -21.24 -9.73
N SER A 8 15.05 -22.16 -9.44
CA SER A 8 15.02 -23.49 -10.05
C SER A 8 14.86 -23.42 -11.57
N GLU A 9 15.35 -24.43 -12.29
CA GLU A 9 15.26 -24.44 -13.76
C GLU A 9 13.82 -24.57 -14.26
N GLU A 10 12.99 -25.31 -13.52
CA GLU A 10 11.57 -25.47 -13.81
C GLU A 10 10.81 -24.15 -13.65
N GLU A 11 10.92 -23.49 -12.49
CA GLU A 11 10.27 -22.20 -12.23
C GLU A 11 10.74 -21.15 -13.24
N ARG A 12 12.05 -21.14 -13.57
CA ARG A 12 12.63 -20.27 -14.60
C ARG A 12 12.08 -20.58 -16.01
N SER A 13 11.82 -21.83 -16.33
CA SER A 13 11.25 -22.27 -17.61
C SER A 13 9.78 -21.84 -17.74
N GLN A 14 8.97 -22.08 -16.71
CA GLN A 14 7.58 -21.63 -16.64
C GLN A 14 7.49 -20.09 -16.73
N ALA A 15 8.27 -19.37 -15.91
CA ALA A 15 8.33 -17.91 -15.92
C ALA A 15 8.82 -17.32 -17.26
N ARG A 16 9.69 -18.03 -18.00
CA ARG A 16 10.09 -17.65 -19.37
C ARG A 16 8.93 -17.78 -20.37
N LYS A 17 8.18 -18.89 -20.34
CA LYS A 17 7.00 -19.08 -21.21
C LYS A 17 5.94 -17.99 -21.02
N LEU A 18 5.74 -17.53 -19.77
CA LEU A 18 4.81 -16.46 -19.45
C LEU A 18 5.33 -15.03 -19.75
N THR A 19 6.66 -14.85 -19.93
CA THR A 19 7.27 -13.51 -20.06
C THR A 19 6.64 -12.64 -21.17
N PRO A 20 6.30 -13.14 -22.38
CA PRO A 20 5.68 -12.31 -23.43
C PRO A 20 4.31 -11.77 -23.02
N LYS A 21 3.47 -12.57 -22.35
CA LYS A 21 2.18 -12.12 -21.82
C LYS A 21 2.39 -11.08 -20.72
N LEU A 22 3.29 -11.36 -19.78
CA LEU A 22 3.60 -10.51 -18.63
C LEU A 22 4.25 -9.17 -19.01
N LEU A 23 4.79 -9.02 -20.22
CA LEU A 23 5.27 -7.74 -20.71
C LEU A 23 4.12 -6.73 -20.89
N VAL A 24 2.97 -7.19 -21.40
CA VAL A 24 1.84 -6.35 -21.83
C VAL A 24 0.62 -6.48 -20.88
N GLU A 25 0.62 -7.42 -19.94
CA GLU A 25 -0.44 -7.56 -18.95
C GLU A 25 -0.63 -6.26 -18.13
N GLY A 26 -1.88 -5.89 -17.81
CA GLY A 26 -2.19 -4.65 -17.10
C GLY A 26 -2.10 -3.36 -17.94
N LEU A 27 -1.59 -3.39 -19.18
CA LEU A 27 -1.57 -2.21 -20.06
C LEU A 27 -2.94 -1.89 -20.70
N LEU A 28 -3.80 -2.91 -20.82
CA LEU A 28 -5.10 -2.83 -21.51
C LEU A 28 -6.27 -3.16 -20.57
N LEU A 29 -6.40 -2.39 -19.47
CA LEU A 29 -7.56 -2.36 -18.53
C LEU A 29 -8.12 -3.71 -18.01
N GLY A 30 -7.39 -4.82 -18.19
CA GLY A 30 -7.76 -6.15 -17.74
C GLY A 30 -6.54 -7.05 -17.62
N GLY A 31 -6.48 -7.84 -16.55
CA GLY A 31 -5.35 -8.70 -16.22
C GLY A 31 -5.30 -9.03 -14.73
N THR A 32 -4.37 -9.91 -14.33
CA THR A 32 -4.19 -10.34 -12.93
C THR A 32 -3.33 -9.38 -12.09
N GLY A 33 -2.86 -8.28 -12.69
CA GLY A 33 -2.03 -7.26 -12.05
C GLY A 33 -1.27 -6.42 -13.08
N LEU A 34 -0.38 -5.55 -12.58
CA LEU A 34 0.55 -4.74 -13.38
C LEU A 34 1.61 -5.64 -14.03
N GLY A 35 1.70 -5.62 -15.36
CA GLY A 35 2.80 -6.25 -16.10
C GLY A 35 4.08 -5.42 -16.08
N VAL A 36 5.08 -5.91 -16.80
CA VAL A 36 6.45 -5.35 -16.79
C VAL A 36 6.48 -3.95 -17.39
N LEU A 37 5.80 -3.71 -18.51
CA LEU A 37 5.74 -2.38 -19.12
C LEU A 37 4.95 -1.39 -18.26
N ALA A 38 3.90 -1.85 -17.57
CA ALA A 38 3.14 -0.99 -16.67
C ALA A 38 4.03 -0.49 -15.51
N LEU A 39 4.75 -1.38 -14.84
CA LEU A 39 5.75 -0.97 -13.84
C LEU A 39 6.81 -0.05 -14.45
N ILE A 40 7.33 -0.34 -15.66
CA ILE A 40 8.32 0.53 -16.32
C ILE A 40 7.77 1.92 -16.59
N PHE A 41 6.50 2.09 -16.95
CA PHE A 41 5.91 3.40 -17.20
C PHE A 41 5.62 4.19 -15.90
N GLU A 42 5.26 3.49 -14.82
CA GLU A 42 5.20 4.06 -13.46
C GLU A 42 6.58 4.57 -13.01
N ILE A 43 7.62 3.74 -13.17
CA ILE A 43 9.02 4.10 -12.86
C ILE A 43 9.51 5.22 -13.76
N ALA A 44 9.19 5.17 -15.06
CA ALA A 44 9.62 6.18 -15.99
C ALA A 44 9.05 7.54 -15.59
N ALA A 45 7.82 7.60 -15.06
CA ALA A 45 7.28 8.86 -14.56
C ALA A 45 8.15 9.45 -13.43
N ASP A 46 8.37 8.66 -12.39
CA ASP A 46 9.13 9.09 -11.20
C ASP A 46 10.62 9.32 -11.52
N ALA A 47 11.27 8.37 -12.17
CA ALA A 47 12.68 8.45 -12.51
C ALA A 47 13.01 9.47 -13.62
N PHE A 48 12.10 9.77 -14.57
CA PHE A 48 12.33 10.88 -15.51
C PHE A 48 12.12 12.25 -14.90
N SER A 49 11.23 12.39 -13.91
CA SER A 49 11.08 13.65 -13.17
C SER A 49 12.43 14.15 -12.67
N VAL A 50 13.27 13.19 -12.26
CA VAL A 50 14.62 13.42 -11.75
C VAL A 50 15.68 13.32 -12.85
N ALA A 51 15.56 12.41 -13.83
CA ALA A 51 16.54 12.27 -14.91
C ALA A 51 16.62 13.51 -15.82
N ALA A 52 15.54 14.27 -15.98
CA ALA A 52 15.56 15.58 -16.65
C ALA A 52 16.52 16.58 -15.96
N TYR A 53 16.74 16.45 -14.65
CA TYR A 53 17.68 17.26 -13.88
C TYR A 53 19.00 16.53 -13.57
N GLN A 54 19.06 15.20 -13.64
CA GLN A 54 20.24 14.39 -13.33
C GLN A 54 21.48 14.82 -14.12
N THR A 55 21.35 15.10 -15.43
CA THR A 55 22.47 15.55 -16.27
C THR A 55 22.97 16.94 -15.85
N LEU A 56 22.04 17.87 -15.59
CA LEU A 56 22.31 19.21 -15.03
C LEU A 56 23.03 19.10 -13.68
N LEU A 57 22.51 18.29 -12.76
CA LEU A 57 23.00 18.10 -11.40
C LEU A 57 24.38 17.41 -11.39
N ALA A 58 24.61 16.45 -12.29
CA ALA A 58 25.91 15.83 -12.49
C ALA A 58 26.96 16.85 -12.95
N ILE A 59 26.62 17.70 -13.94
CA ILE A 59 27.49 18.77 -14.46
C ILE A 59 27.71 19.86 -13.40
N HIS A 60 26.67 20.26 -12.66
CA HIS A 60 26.75 21.23 -11.56
C HIS A 60 27.68 20.73 -10.45
N GLY A 61 27.46 19.50 -9.96
CA GLY A 61 28.30 18.89 -8.94
C GLY A 61 29.75 18.69 -9.39
N ALA A 62 29.95 18.46 -10.69
CA ALA A 62 31.28 18.43 -11.32
C ALA A 62 31.91 19.81 -11.54
N GLY A 63 31.27 20.93 -11.16
CA GLY A 63 31.79 22.28 -11.36
C GLY A 63 31.84 22.71 -12.83
N GLY A 64 30.92 22.20 -13.66
CA GLY A 64 30.86 22.45 -15.11
C GLY A 64 31.76 21.53 -15.95
N TYR A 65 32.47 20.57 -15.35
CA TYR A 65 33.38 19.67 -16.07
C TYR A 65 32.69 18.37 -16.52
N HIS A 66 32.17 18.33 -17.75
CA HIS A 66 31.46 17.16 -18.32
C HIS A 66 32.22 15.83 -18.19
N LYS A 67 33.55 15.84 -18.35
CA LYS A 67 34.38 14.62 -18.21
C LYS A 67 34.32 14.02 -16.80
N ILE A 68 34.25 14.87 -15.77
CA ILE A 68 34.11 14.44 -14.37
C ILE A 68 32.69 13.90 -14.15
N ALA A 69 31.66 14.60 -14.67
CA ALA A 69 30.27 14.17 -14.59
C ALA A 69 30.01 12.81 -15.25
N ILE A 70 30.56 12.58 -16.45
CA ILE A 70 30.49 11.30 -17.15
C ILE A 70 31.16 10.19 -16.35
N LEU A 71 32.36 10.43 -15.79
CA LEU A 71 33.06 9.42 -14.99
C LEU A 71 32.28 9.07 -13.71
N ALA A 72 31.75 10.08 -13.01
CA ALA A 72 30.89 9.91 -11.85
C ALA A 72 29.66 9.07 -12.21
N PHE A 73 28.99 9.39 -13.32
CA PHE A 73 27.82 8.67 -13.78
C PHE A 73 28.10 7.22 -14.21
N ILE A 74 29.26 6.94 -14.82
CA ILE A 74 29.68 5.57 -15.16
C ILE A 74 29.87 4.73 -13.89
N VAL A 75 30.57 5.26 -12.88
CA VAL A 75 30.80 4.53 -11.61
C VAL A 75 29.47 4.26 -10.90
N LEU A 76 28.59 5.24 -10.84
CA LEU A 76 27.22 5.11 -10.33
C LEU A 76 26.41 4.05 -11.09
N SER A 77 26.46 4.05 -12.42
CA SER A 77 25.79 3.08 -13.28
C SER A 77 26.28 1.64 -13.04
N VAL A 78 27.59 1.46 -12.83
CA VAL A 78 28.18 0.17 -12.46
C VAL A 78 27.71 -0.28 -11.07
N MET A 79 27.71 0.62 -10.08
CA MET A 79 27.21 0.34 -8.72
C MET A 79 25.72 -0.06 -8.72
N LEU A 80 24.88 0.64 -9.49
CA LEU A 80 23.46 0.29 -9.67
C LEU A 80 23.33 -1.09 -10.31
N TYR A 81 23.86 -1.28 -11.53
CA TYR A 81 23.61 -2.47 -12.36
C TYR A 81 24.21 -3.76 -11.80
N PHE A 82 25.42 -3.70 -11.23
CA PHE A 82 26.12 -4.89 -10.71
C PHE A 82 25.99 -5.06 -9.18
N GLY A 83 25.58 -4.03 -8.45
CA GLY A 83 25.35 -4.04 -7.01
C GLY A 83 23.86 -4.09 -6.64
N ILE A 84 23.18 -2.94 -6.76
CA ILE A 84 21.81 -2.74 -6.26
C ILE A 84 20.80 -3.65 -6.96
N VAL A 85 20.82 -3.69 -8.30
CA VAL A 85 19.86 -4.45 -9.12
C VAL A 85 19.82 -5.95 -8.75
N PRO A 86 20.96 -6.66 -8.60
CA PRO A 86 20.97 -8.03 -8.07
C PRO A 86 20.35 -8.19 -6.68
N ALA A 87 20.61 -7.28 -5.73
CA ALA A 87 20.06 -7.37 -4.38
C ALA A 87 18.52 -7.22 -4.39
N TYR A 88 18.00 -6.26 -5.14
CA TYR A 88 16.56 -6.03 -5.30
C TYR A 88 15.84 -7.20 -6.00
N LYS A 89 16.50 -7.86 -6.96
CA LYS A 89 16.01 -9.10 -7.58
C LYS A 89 15.94 -10.28 -6.59
N ALA A 90 16.94 -10.40 -5.72
CA ALA A 90 16.96 -11.43 -4.69
C ALA A 90 15.88 -11.19 -3.62
N GLY A 91 15.70 -9.96 -3.15
CA GLY A 91 14.63 -9.59 -2.21
C GLY A 91 13.23 -9.89 -2.78
N SER A 92 12.95 -9.43 -4.00
CA SER A 92 11.67 -9.68 -4.67
C SER A 92 11.42 -11.14 -5.06
N TYR A 93 12.46 -11.98 -5.21
CA TYR A 93 12.29 -13.43 -5.33
C TYR A 93 11.87 -14.09 -4.01
N LEU A 94 12.48 -13.68 -2.89
CA LEU A 94 12.16 -14.20 -1.56
C LEU A 94 10.75 -13.82 -1.11
N ARG A 95 10.40 -12.53 -1.18
CA ARG A 95 9.09 -11.99 -0.77
C ARG A 95 8.65 -10.87 -1.73
N PRO A 96 8.02 -11.19 -2.88
CA PRO A 96 7.55 -10.16 -3.83
C PRO A 96 6.40 -9.30 -3.27
N ASN A 97 5.68 -9.78 -2.24
CA ASN A 97 4.59 -9.06 -1.58
C ASN A 97 5.06 -8.11 -0.47
N ALA A 98 6.36 -8.12 -0.09
CA ALA A 98 6.81 -7.33 1.06
C ALA A 98 6.66 -5.81 0.86
N GLY A 99 6.74 -5.32 -0.37
CA GLY A 99 6.74 -3.89 -0.67
C GLY A 99 8.11 -3.25 -0.48
N GLY A 100 8.12 -2.03 0.09
CA GLY A 100 9.33 -1.22 0.26
C GLY A 100 10.36 -1.77 1.26
N SER A 101 11.48 -1.05 1.39
CA SER A 101 12.67 -1.47 2.15
C SER A 101 12.37 -1.84 3.62
N GLY A 102 11.61 -0.99 4.33
CA GLY A 102 11.24 -1.18 5.73
C GLY A 102 10.45 -2.48 5.99
N PRO A 103 9.29 -2.69 5.34
CA PRO A 103 8.54 -3.94 5.41
C PRO A 103 9.33 -5.19 5.00
N MET A 104 10.24 -5.08 4.02
CA MET A 104 11.10 -6.21 3.62
C MET A 104 12.03 -6.67 4.77
N VAL A 105 12.45 -5.79 5.67
CA VAL A 105 13.19 -6.18 6.89
C VAL A 105 12.35 -7.11 7.79
N GLU A 106 11.07 -6.84 7.97
CA GLU A 106 10.19 -7.69 8.81
C GLU A 106 9.88 -9.03 8.13
N ALA A 107 9.70 -8.99 6.81
CA ALA A 107 9.35 -10.17 6.02
C ALA A 107 10.51 -11.19 5.95
N ILE A 108 11.73 -10.73 5.63
CA ILE A 108 12.86 -11.64 5.35
C ILE A 108 14.10 -11.44 6.23
N GLY A 109 14.19 -10.33 6.96
CA GLY A 109 15.35 -9.97 7.79
C GLY A 109 15.38 -10.65 9.16
N PRO A 110 16.56 -10.78 9.77
CA PRO A 110 16.76 -11.33 11.11
C PRO A 110 16.27 -10.36 12.20
N ALA A 111 15.92 -10.89 13.37
CA ALA A 111 15.33 -10.11 14.46
C ALA A 111 16.17 -8.90 14.89
N TRP A 112 17.50 -8.98 14.82
CA TRP A 112 18.41 -7.89 15.17
C TRP A 112 18.46 -6.74 14.15
N LEU A 113 18.00 -6.95 12.91
CA LEU A 113 17.86 -5.89 11.92
C LEU A 113 16.51 -5.17 11.98
N ARG A 114 15.52 -5.67 12.72
CA ARG A 114 14.14 -5.11 12.75
C ARG A 114 14.06 -3.63 13.04
N TRP A 115 14.98 -3.05 13.82
CA TRP A 115 15.00 -1.60 14.07
C TRP A 115 15.16 -0.77 12.77
N LEU A 116 15.87 -1.29 11.75
CA LEU A 116 15.94 -0.68 10.42
C LEU A 116 14.59 -0.64 9.71
N SER A 117 13.64 -1.51 10.06
CA SER A 117 12.29 -1.44 9.50
C SER A 117 11.60 -0.12 9.83
N TRP A 118 11.74 0.34 11.08
CA TRP A 118 11.15 1.58 11.58
C TRP A 118 11.79 2.80 10.93
N VAL A 119 13.13 2.80 10.85
CA VAL A 119 13.92 3.84 10.18
C VAL A 119 13.60 3.89 8.69
N GLY A 120 13.54 2.75 8.01
CA GLY A 120 13.18 2.66 6.58
C GLY A 120 11.77 3.17 6.30
N THR A 121 10.78 2.82 7.13
CA THR A 121 9.42 3.39 7.06
C THR A 121 9.43 4.91 7.25
N SER A 122 10.18 5.43 8.23
CA SER A 122 10.29 6.89 8.47
C SER A 122 10.93 7.62 7.30
N LEU A 123 12.05 7.11 6.78
CA LEU A 123 12.80 7.73 5.69
C LEU A 123 12.01 7.68 4.37
N PHE A 124 11.27 6.60 4.10
CA PHE A 124 10.37 6.53 2.95
C PHE A 124 9.23 7.57 3.04
N PHE A 125 8.71 7.87 4.24
CA PHE A 125 7.70 8.93 4.38
C PHE A 125 8.30 10.32 4.10
N VAL A 126 9.54 10.56 4.51
CA VAL A 126 10.28 11.78 4.14
C VAL A 126 10.53 11.83 2.64
N ASP A 127 10.96 10.72 2.04
CA ASP A 127 11.20 10.57 0.60
C ASP A 127 9.95 10.93 -0.20
N ALA A 128 8.80 10.31 0.10
CA ALA A 128 7.51 10.58 -0.55
C ALA A 128 7.07 12.07 -0.49
N VAL A 129 7.30 12.75 0.64
CA VAL A 129 7.03 14.19 0.77
C VAL A 129 7.97 15.01 -0.11
N LEU A 130 9.26 14.66 -0.15
CA LEU A 130 10.27 15.34 -0.97
C LEU A 130 10.03 15.09 -2.48
N THR A 131 9.57 13.91 -2.88
CA THR A 131 9.15 13.60 -4.27
C THR A 131 8.06 14.56 -4.73
N ILE A 132 7.03 14.81 -3.90
CA ILE A 132 5.94 15.74 -4.23
C ILE A 132 6.48 17.17 -4.37
N ILE A 133 7.36 17.61 -3.47
CA ILE A 133 7.94 18.96 -3.50
C ILE A 133 8.80 19.15 -4.77
N ILE A 134 9.75 18.24 -5.04
CA ILE A 134 10.60 18.27 -6.25
C ILE A 134 9.73 18.27 -7.49
N SER A 135 8.78 17.33 -7.58
CA SER A 135 7.93 17.17 -8.75
C SER A 135 7.02 18.38 -9.00
N SER A 136 6.54 19.04 -7.94
CA SER A 136 5.69 20.25 -8.04
C SER A 136 6.47 21.48 -8.49
N ILE A 137 7.67 21.68 -7.94
CA ILE A 137 8.56 22.78 -8.34
C ILE A 137 9.04 22.54 -9.77
N SER A 138 9.55 21.36 -10.08
CA SER A 138 9.98 21.01 -11.44
C SER A 138 8.86 21.11 -12.47
N ALA A 139 7.63 20.64 -12.18
CA ALA A 139 6.48 20.79 -13.09
C ALA A 139 6.17 22.27 -13.36
N THR A 140 6.31 23.11 -12.33
CA THR A 140 6.15 24.56 -12.45
C THR A 140 7.25 25.17 -13.31
N ASP A 141 8.51 24.82 -13.04
CA ASP A 141 9.68 25.29 -13.79
C ASP A 141 9.53 24.99 -15.29
N VAL A 142 9.09 23.78 -15.66
CA VAL A 142 8.81 23.42 -17.07
C VAL A 142 7.56 24.13 -17.62
N THR A 143 6.51 24.34 -16.82
CA THR A 143 5.31 25.07 -17.24
C THR A 143 5.62 26.53 -17.57
N MET A 144 6.50 27.18 -16.80
CA MET A 144 6.96 28.56 -17.04
C MET A 144 7.75 28.71 -18.34
N LEU A 145 8.28 27.62 -18.92
CA LEU A 145 8.94 27.65 -20.24
C LEU A 145 7.95 27.80 -21.39
N VAL A 146 6.71 27.35 -21.18
CA VAL A 146 5.60 27.49 -22.14
C VAL A 146 4.80 28.76 -21.84
N MET A 147 4.70 29.15 -20.57
CA MET A 147 3.92 30.30 -20.08
C MET A 147 4.74 31.13 -19.07
N PRO A 148 5.74 31.92 -19.52
CA PRO A 148 6.64 32.67 -18.64
C PRO A 148 5.95 33.76 -17.81
N GLU A 149 4.77 34.21 -18.22
CA GLU A 149 3.90 35.13 -17.47
C GLU A 149 3.52 34.61 -16.07
N LEU A 150 3.66 33.29 -15.83
CA LEU A 150 3.38 32.65 -14.54
C LEU A 150 4.55 32.71 -13.55
N ALA A 151 5.71 33.25 -13.93
CA ALA A 151 6.90 33.33 -13.06
C ALA A 151 6.66 33.98 -11.68
N PRO A 152 5.91 35.10 -11.55
CA PRO A 152 5.59 35.69 -10.24
C PRO A 152 4.75 34.77 -9.33
N TYR A 153 4.10 33.76 -9.90
CA TYR A 153 3.21 32.82 -9.22
C TYR A 153 3.83 31.42 -9.03
N ARG A 154 5.13 31.24 -9.27
CA ARG A 154 5.85 29.95 -9.20
C ARG A 154 5.46 29.09 -7.98
N ILE A 155 5.53 29.65 -6.77
CA ILE A 155 5.22 28.90 -5.54
C ILE A 155 3.73 28.51 -5.47
N LEU A 156 2.83 29.43 -5.82
CA LEU A 156 1.37 29.18 -5.83
C LEU A 156 0.99 28.10 -6.87
N LEU A 157 1.67 28.09 -8.02
CA LEU A 157 1.47 27.10 -9.07
C LEU A 157 1.96 25.71 -8.65
N ALA A 158 3.10 25.63 -7.93
CA ALA A 158 3.58 24.38 -7.35
C ALA A 158 2.61 23.83 -6.28
N GLU A 159 2.09 24.69 -5.39
CA GLU A 159 1.07 24.30 -4.41
C GLU A 159 -0.24 23.85 -5.08
N PHE A 160 -0.69 24.55 -6.11
CA PHE A 160 -1.87 24.20 -6.91
C PHE A 160 -1.71 22.84 -7.58
N PHE A 161 -0.54 22.55 -8.16
CA PHE A 161 -0.24 21.25 -8.75
C PHE A 161 -0.26 20.12 -7.72
N ALA A 162 0.38 20.30 -6.56
CA ALA A 162 0.36 19.33 -5.47
C ALA A 162 -1.07 19.05 -4.99
N PHE A 163 -1.90 20.10 -4.84
CA PHE A 163 -3.31 20.00 -4.48
C PHE A 163 -4.15 19.31 -5.55
N PHE A 164 -3.96 19.64 -6.83
CA PHE A 164 -4.72 19.07 -7.94
C PHE A 164 -4.54 17.54 -8.01
N ILE A 165 -3.30 17.04 -7.95
CA ILE A 165 -3.04 15.59 -7.97
C ILE A 165 -3.61 14.90 -6.73
N MET A 166 -3.51 15.53 -5.54
CA MET A 166 -4.14 15.02 -4.32
C MET A 166 -5.66 14.87 -4.49
N VAL A 167 -6.36 15.89 -5.00
CA VAL A 167 -7.81 15.87 -5.21
C VAL A 167 -8.21 14.78 -6.20
N VAL A 168 -7.49 14.65 -7.33
CA VAL A 168 -7.74 13.59 -8.32
C VAL A 168 -7.60 12.20 -7.69
N LEU A 169 -6.53 11.98 -6.91
CA LEU A 169 -6.28 10.70 -6.23
C LEU A 169 -7.33 10.36 -5.16
N VAL A 170 -7.77 11.34 -4.37
CA VAL A 170 -8.78 11.13 -3.32
C VAL A 170 -10.17 10.88 -3.92
N LEU A 171 -10.56 11.63 -4.96
CA LEU A 171 -11.87 11.49 -5.62
C LEU A 171 -11.98 10.21 -6.47
N MET A 172 -10.97 9.90 -7.29
CA MET A 172 -10.99 8.70 -8.15
C MET A 172 -10.61 7.43 -7.37
N GLY A 173 -9.79 7.56 -6.32
CA GLY A 173 -9.13 6.46 -5.63
C GLY A 173 -7.91 5.94 -6.41
N PRO A 174 -6.85 5.45 -5.73
CA PRO A 174 -5.63 4.98 -6.39
C PRO A 174 -5.89 3.94 -7.49
N LYS A 175 -6.78 2.97 -7.23
CA LYS A 175 -7.15 1.89 -8.17
C LYS A 175 -7.61 2.42 -9.55
N LYS A 176 -8.31 3.57 -9.61
CA LYS A 176 -8.82 4.16 -10.87
C LYS A 176 -7.89 5.20 -11.50
N ALA A 177 -7.00 5.81 -10.70
CA ALA A 177 -6.04 6.79 -11.19
C ALA A 177 -4.80 6.14 -11.83
N VAL A 178 -4.38 4.95 -11.37
CA VAL A 178 -3.23 4.19 -11.92
C VAL A 178 -3.23 4.06 -13.45
N PRO A 179 -4.32 3.64 -14.13
CA PRO A 179 -4.35 3.59 -15.60
C PRO A 179 -4.05 4.93 -16.30
N LEU A 180 -4.40 6.07 -15.70
CA LEU A 180 -4.10 7.40 -16.25
C LEU A 180 -2.61 7.72 -16.12
N PHE A 181 -2.00 7.44 -14.96
CA PHE A 181 -0.55 7.57 -14.75
C PHE A 181 0.23 6.69 -15.74
N LEU A 182 -0.21 5.44 -15.95
CA LEU A 182 0.41 4.50 -16.89
C LEU A 182 0.36 4.99 -18.34
N LEU A 183 -0.75 5.60 -18.78
CA LEU A 183 -0.88 6.10 -20.15
C LEU A 183 0.04 7.31 -20.40
N GLY A 184 0.12 8.24 -19.45
CA GLY A 184 1.06 9.36 -19.53
C GLY A 184 2.52 8.91 -19.48
N GLY A 185 2.85 7.98 -18.57
CA GLY A 185 4.17 7.35 -18.49
C GLY A 185 4.58 6.62 -19.77
N ALA A 186 3.64 5.91 -20.42
CA ALA A 186 3.86 5.26 -21.70
C ALA A 186 4.19 6.27 -22.81
N ALA A 187 3.35 7.30 -22.95
CA ALA A 187 3.51 8.33 -23.98
C ALA A 187 4.84 9.08 -23.83
N PHE A 188 5.18 9.51 -22.61
CA PHE A 188 6.46 10.16 -22.32
C PHE A 188 7.64 9.23 -22.59
N THR A 189 7.60 7.97 -22.12
CA THR A 189 8.68 7.00 -22.33
C THR A 189 9.00 6.79 -23.82
N ILE A 190 7.95 6.62 -24.63
CA ILE A 190 8.10 6.41 -26.09
C ILE A 190 8.64 7.69 -26.75
N PHE A 191 8.09 8.86 -26.39
CA PHE A 191 8.57 10.15 -26.90
C PHE A 191 10.05 10.37 -26.57
N THR A 192 10.44 10.21 -25.31
CA THR A 192 11.80 10.46 -24.83
C THR A 192 12.81 9.49 -25.42
N LEU A 193 12.44 8.22 -25.65
CA LEU A 193 13.29 7.29 -26.39
C LEU A 193 13.56 7.77 -27.82
N GLY A 194 12.52 8.21 -28.54
CA GLY A 194 12.68 8.75 -29.90
C GLY A 194 13.52 10.03 -29.92
N ALA A 195 13.18 10.98 -29.04
CA ALA A 195 13.83 12.27 -28.92
C ALA A 195 15.32 12.16 -28.50
N LEU A 196 15.64 11.31 -27.51
CA LEU A 196 17.04 11.07 -27.11
C LEU A 196 17.84 10.27 -28.14
N SER A 197 17.20 9.35 -28.87
CA SER A 197 17.86 8.67 -29.99
C SER A 197 18.25 9.68 -31.07
N LEU A 198 17.37 10.64 -31.37
CA LEU A 198 17.66 11.74 -32.30
C LEU A 198 18.80 12.63 -31.76
N VAL A 199 18.68 13.16 -30.54
CA VAL A 199 19.74 13.96 -29.87
C VAL A 199 21.11 13.27 -29.89
N GLY A 200 21.18 11.97 -29.58
CA GLY A 200 22.45 11.25 -29.55
C GLY A 200 23.05 10.97 -30.93
N VAL A 201 22.21 10.79 -31.95
CA VAL A 201 22.65 10.69 -33.36
C VAL A 201 23.16 12.05 -33.84
N GLU A 202 22.40 13.11 -33.63
CA GLU A 202 22.75 14.46 -34.08
C GLU A 202 24.00 14.99 -33.36
N SER A 203 24.13 14.82 -32.05
CA SER A 203 25.33 15.22 -31.30
C SER A 203 26.59 14.39 -31.64
N PHE A 204 26.42 13.23 -32.27
CA PHE A 204 27.52 12.44 -32.82
C PHE A 204 27.97 12.95 -34.19
N PHE A 205 27.04 13.24 -35.11
CA PHE A 205 27.36 13.68 -36.47
C PHE A 205 27.63 15.19 -36.59
N HIS A 206 27.00 16.00 -35.74
CA HIS A 206 27.03 17.47 -35.75
C HIS A 206 27.52 18.05 -34.42
N PRO A 207 28.79 17.83 -34.05
CA PRO A 207 29.39 18.43 -32.85
C PRO A 207 29.59 19.95 -32.98
N ASP A 208 29.52 20.49 -34.20
CA ASP A 208 29.66 21.90 -34.53
C ASP A 208 28.48 22.76 -34.04
N TRP A 209 27.31 22.16 -33.78
CA TRP A 209 26.12 22.88 -33.27
C TRP A 209 26.26 23.43 -31.83
N ALA A 210 27.40 23.21 -31.17
CA ALA A 210 27.70 23.70 -29.82
C ALA A 210 27.51 25.23 -29.65
N PHE A 211 27.62 26.02 -30.73
CA PHE A 211 27.40 27.47 -30.68
C PHE A 211 25.96 27.85 -30.30
N LEU A 212 24.97 26.99 -30.58
CA LEU A 212 23.57 27.24 -30.25
C LEU A 212 23.33 27.23 -28.74
N SER A 213 24.07 26.42 -27.98
CA SER A 213 23.96 26.30 -26.53
C SER A 213 24.14 27.65 -25.83
N ASP A 214 25.15 28.43 -26.25
CA ASP A 214 25.43 29.74 -25.66
C ASP A 214 24.32 30.76 -25.94
N ALA A 215 23.77 30.75 -27.16
CA ALA A 215 22.68 31.65 -27.56
C ALA A 215 21.35 31.31 -26.85
N ILE A 216 21.00 30.02 -26.75
CA ILE A 216 19.81 29.54 -26.03
C ILE A 216 19.89 29.96 -24.55
N ILE A 217 21.03 29.70 -23.91
CA ILE A 217 21.19 29.98 -22.47
C ILE A 217 21.15 31.47 -22.19
N ARG A 218 21.81 32.30 -23.02
CA ARG A 218 21.77 33.75 -22.84
C ARG A 218 20.38 34.33 -23.03
N ARG A 219 19.57 33.80 -23.96
CA ARG A 219 18.15 34.14 -24.06
C ARG A 219 17.40 33.81 -22.77
N LEU A 220 17.62 32.63 -22.20
CA LEU A 220 16.96 32.19 -20.96
C LEU A 220 17.38 33.02 -19.73
N GLN A 221 18.65 33.42 -19.64
CA GLN A 221 19.12 34.35 -18.61
C GLN A 221 18.49 35.76 -18.79
N THR A 222 18.40 36.24 -20.03
CA THR A 222 17.76 37.55 -20.34
C THR A 222 16.27 37.56 -20.05
N ALA A 223 15.62 36.40 -20.09
CA ALA A 223 14.20 36.23 -19.79
C ALA A 223 13.91 35.94 -18.30
N ASP A 224 14.94 36.00 -17.42
CA ASP A 224 14.87 35.63 -15.99
C ASP A 224 14.35 34.19 -15.74
N VAL A 225 14.58 33.29 -16.71
CA VAL A 225 14.22 31.87 -16.63
C VAL A 225 15.37 31.02 -16.07
N VAL A 226 16.61 31.51 -16.20
CA VAL A 226 17.82 30.84 -15.70
C VAL A 226 18.59 31.78 -14.78
N GLU A 227 18.39 31.61 -13.47
CA GLU A 227 19.03 32.40 -12.40
C GLU A 227 20.56 32.15 -12.34
N HIS A 228 20.99 30.89 -12.48
CA HIS A 228 22.40 30.51 -12.26
C HIS A 228 22.96 29.56 -13.34
N VAL A 229 24.18 29.82 -13.82
CA VAL A 229 24.85 29.01 -14.86
C VAL A 229 26.26 28.61 -14.41
N VAL A 230 26.52 27.31 -14.27
CA VAL A 230 27.81 26.77 -13.84
C VAL A 230 28.62 26.27 -15.05
N ARG A 231 29.73 26.97 -15.33
CA ARG A 231 30.68 26.65 -16.40
C ARG A 231 32.04 26.24 -15.80
N ALA A 232 32.77 25.38 -16.50
CA ALA A 232 34.15 25.06 -16.15
C ALA A 232 35.03 26.33 -16.20
N GLN A 233 35.59 26.73 -15.05
CA GLN A 233 36.32 27.99 -14.91
C GLN A 233 37.77 27.95 -15.41
N ARG A 234 38.35 26.75 -15.58
CA ARG A 234 39.75 26.53 -15.99
C ARG A 234 39.85 25.25 -16.83
N ASP A 235 40.97 25.05 -17.51
CA ASP A 235 41.24 23.75 -18.13
C ASP A 235 41.39 22.66 -17.07
N MET A 236 40.85 21.46 -17.37
CA MET A 236 40.89 20.31 -16.45
C MET A 236 42.32 19.88 -16.10
N ALA A 237 43.29 20.13 -17.00
CA ALA A 237 44.71 19.87 -16.78
C ALA A 237 45.36 20.80 -15.74
N ALA A 238 44.71 21.92 -15.40
CA ALA A 238 45.15 22.83 -14.35
C ALA A 238 44.56 22.51 -12.96
N LEU A 239 43.72 21.47 -12.85
CA LEU A 239 43.17 21.00 -11.57
C LEU A 239 44.10 19.98 -10.92
N GLY A 240 44.39 20.16 -9.62
CA GLY A 240 45.06 19.14 -8.82
C GLY A 240 44.15 17.93 -8.55
N THR A 241 44.76 16.74 -8.40
CA THR A 241 44.05 15.46 -8.20
C THR A 241 43.02 15.50 -7.06
N VAL A 242 43.29 16.24 -5.98
CA VAL A 242 42.37 16.41 -4.85
C VAL A 242 41.09 17.14 -5.26
N ILE A 243 41.19 18.20 -6.08
CA ILE A 243 40.04 18.95 -6.58
C ILE A 243 39.25 18.09 -7.57
N ILE A 244 39.93 17.33 -8.43
CA ILE A 244 39.27 16.37 -9.35
C ILE A 244 38.50 15.32 -8.55
N LEU A 245 39.07 14.77 -7.47
CA LEU A 245 38.39 13.82 -6.60
C LEU A 245 37.18 14.46 -5.90
N GLN A 246 37.30 15.67 -5.36
CA GLN A 246 36.19 16.37 -4.72
C GLN A 246 35.05 16.67 -5.71
N LEU A 247 35.34 17.20 -6.89
CA LEU A 247 34.34 17.43 -7.94
C LEU A 247 33.70 16.11 -8.42
N PHE A 248 34.47 15.02 -8.47
CA PHE A 248 33.97 13.69 -8.79
C PHE A 248 32.99 13.17 -7.71
N LEU A 249 33.34 13.27 -6.43
CA LEU A 249 32.48 12.85 -5.32
C LEU A 249 31.22 13.73 -5.23
N ARG A 250 31.35 15.04 -5.36
CA ARG A 250 30.21 15.98 -5.42
C ARG A 250 29.29 15.66 -6.60
N SER A 251 29.86 15.46 -7.80
CA SER A 251 29.11 15.04 -9.00
C SER A 251 28.41 13.69 -8.79
N MET A 252 29.06 12.71 -8.17
CA MET A 252 28.40 11.46 -7.78
C MET A 252 27.23 11.71 -6.82
N SER A 253 27.41 12.52 -5.78
CA SER A 253 26.38 12.80 -4.76
C SER A 253 25.10 13.38 -5.38
N SER A 254 25.24 14.24 -6.40
CA SER A 254 24.12 14.85 -7.12
C SER A 254 23.54 13.92 -8.20
N ALA A 255 24.39 13.27 -9.00
CA ALA A 255 23.95 12.35 -10.05
C ALA A 255 23.24 11.09 -9.52
N MET A 256 23.43 10.71 -8.25
CA MET A 256 22.70 9.62 -7.60
C MET A 256 21.19 9.78 -7.69
N LEU A 257 20.68 11.02 -7.67
CA LEU A 257 19.24 11.31 -7.69
C LEU A 257 18.51 10.61 -8.85
N GLY A 258 19.13 10.49 -10.02
CA GLY A 258 18.54 9.84 -11.19
C GLY A 258 18.15 8.37 -11.00
N PHE A 259 18.52 7.76 -9.87
CA PHE A 259 18.17 6.40 -9.50
C PHE A 259 17.09 6.29 -8.41
N SER A 260 16.51 7.40 -7.95
CA SER A 260 15.55 7.40 -6.83
C SER A 260 14.35 6.48 -7.08
N GLY A 261 13.70 6.59 -8.24
CA GLY A 261 12.51 5.78 -8.61
C GLY A 261 12.76 4.28 -8.73
N TYR A 262 13.99 3.81 -8.49
CA TYR A 262 14.33 2.39 -8.43
C TYR A 262 13.77 1.67 -7.18
N GLU A 263 13.44 2.40 -6.11
CA GLU A 263 12.81 1.81 -4.93
C GLU A 263 11.29 1.66 -5.00
N VAL A 264 10.64 2.31 -5.97
CA VAL A 264 9.20 2.19 -6.22
C VAL A 264 8.86 0.80 -6.80
N ILE A 265 9.77 0.19 -7.56
CA ILE A 265 9.54 -1.09 -8.28
C ILE A 265 9.09 -2.23 -7.35
N PRO A 266 9.74 -2.50 -6.21
CA PRO A 266 9.28 -3.51 -5.26
C PRO A 266 8.10 -3.03 -4.42
N ALA A 267 7.96 -1.72 -4.16
CA ALA A 267 6.85 -1.15 -3.41
C ALA A 267 5.51 -1.34 -4.15
N SER A 268 5.46 -0.97 -5.42
CA SER A 268 4.32 -1.21 -6.34
C SER A 268 4.22 -2.67 -6.79
N GLY A 269 5.30 -3.44 -6.64
CA GLY A 269 5.37 -4.88 -6.91
C GLY A 269 4.30 -5.73 -6.20
N LYS A 270 3.67 -5.22 -5.12
CA LYS A 270 2.48 -5.84 -4.50
C LYS A 270 1.33 -6.05 -5.49
N HIS A 271 1.20 -5.19 -6.50
CA HIS A 271 0.19 -5.26 -7.56
C HIS A 271 0.67 -5.95 -8.85
N ALA A 272 1.89 -6.49 -8.89
CA ALA A 272 2.42 -7.12 -10.11
C ALA A 272 1.65 -8.38 -10.55
N ALA A 273 1.59 -8.60 -11.86
CA ALA A 273 1.05 -9.82 -12.46
C ALA A 273 1.90 -11.07 -12.12
N ARG A 274 1.30 -12.26 -12.19
CA ARG A 274 1.91 -13.50 -11.68
C ARG A 274 2.72 -14.29 -12.73
N PRO A 275 3.92 -14.82 -12.41
CA PRO A 275 4.64 -14.73 -11.12
C PRO A 275 5.29 -13.36 -10.86
N LYS A 276 4.94 -12.74 -9.72
CA LYS A 276 5.32 -11.37 -9.35
C LYS A 276 6.83 -11.10 -9.38
N TRP A 277 7.63 -12.03 -8.83
CA TRP A 277 9.09 -11.89 -8.82
C TRP A 277 9.67 -11.76 -10.23
N ARG A 278 9.08 -12.42 -11.24
CA ARG A 278 9.57 -12.39 -12.62
C ARG A 278 9.29 -11.04 -13.25
N VAL A 279 8.11 -10.49 -12.99
CA VAL A 279 7.68 -9.16 -13.44
C VAL A 279 8.59 -8.10 -12.82
N ILE A 280 8.71 -8.09 -11.49
CA ILE A 280 9.56 -7.16 -10.75
C ILE A 280 11.03 -7.28 -11.21
N ALA A 281 11.59 -8.50 -11.31
CA ALA A 281 12.97 -8.70 -11.74
C ALA A 281 13.25 -8.25 -13.19
N LEU A 282 12.27 -8.35 -14.10
CA LEU A 282 12.44 -7.86 -15.47
C LEU A 282 12.31 -6.34 -15.52
N ALA A 283 11.33 -5.75 -14.83
CA ALA A 283 11.17 -4.30 -14.69
C ALA A 283 12.43 -3.65 -14.09
N LEU A 284 12.93 -4.19 -12.97
CA LEU A 284 14.22 -3.84 -12.35
C LEU A 284 15.40 -3.85 -13.35
N THR A 285 15.42 -4.81 -14.29
CA THR A 285 16.50 -4.89 -15.29
C THR A 285 16.36 -3.82 -16.37
N LEU A 286 15.15 -3.69 -16.93
CA LEU A 286 14.87 -2.79 -18.03
C LEU A 286 14.96 -1.33 -17.59
N ALA A 287 14.43 -0.98 -16.42
CA ALA A 287 14.58 0.34 -15.82
C ALA A 287 16.05 0.73 -15.61
N ALA A 288 16.91 -0.20 -15.15
CA ALA A 288 18.34 0.10 -15.00
C ALA A 288 19.04 0.30 -16.35
N ILE A 289 18.79 -0.54 -17.35
CA ILE A 289 19.33 -0.35 -18.72
C ILE A 289 18.87 0.98 -19.30
N PHE A 290 17.60 1.32 -19.06
CA PHE A 290 16.96 2.53 -19.54
C PHE A 290 17.56 3.80 -18.93
N LEU A 291 17.61 3.91 -17.60
CA LEU A 291 18.17 5.08 -16.91
C LEU A 291 19.68 5.27 -17.17
N ILE A 292 20.43 4.17 -17.26
CA ILE A 292 21.85 4.23 -17.64
C ILE A 292 22.00 4.68 -19.10
N GLY A 293 21.18 4.14 -20.01
CA GLY A 293 21.20 4.49 -21.43
C GLY A 293 20.83 5.95 -21.70
N THR A 294 19.72 6.43 -21.14
CA THR A 294 19.28 7.82 -21.30
C THR A 294 20.27 8.81 -20.69
N GLY A 295 20.77 8.54 -19.48
CA GLY A 295 21.78 9.38 -18.83
C GLY A 295 23.12 9.44 -19.57
N ILE A 296 23.58 8.33 -20.16
CA ILE A 296 24.78 8.33 -21.02
C ILE A 296 24.57 9.19 -22.26
N MET A 297 23.41 9.05 -22.93
CA MET A 297 23.11 9.78 -24.17
C MET A 297 23.02 11.29 -23.94
N GLN A 298 22.35 11.71 -22.85
CA GLN A 298 22.30 13.13 -22.43
C GLN A 298 23.68 13.67 -22.08
N LEU A 299 24.41 13.04 -21.15
CA LEU A 299 25.74 13.53 -20.76
C LEU A 299 26.73 13.57 -21.94
N TYR A 300 26.58 12.67 -22.92
CA TYR A 300 27.34 12.72 -24.17
C TYR A 300 26.94 13.91 -25.06
N ALA A 301 25.63 14.14 -25.27
CA ALA A 301 25.14 15.26 -26.05
C ALA A 301 25.52 16.62 -25.41
N ALA A 302 25.28 16.77 -24.10
CA ALA A 302 25.70 17.91 -23.31
C ALA A 302 27.22 18.15 -23.37
N GLN A 303 28.05 17.10 -23.37
CA GLN A 303 29.49 17.24 -23.59
C GLN A 303 29.83 17.72 -25.01
N ARG A 304 29.18 17.16 -26.04
CA ARG A 304 29.45 17.48 -27.45
C ARG A 304 29.05 18.91 -27.79
N TRP A 305 27.87 19.34 -27.36
CA TRP A 305 27.35 20.69 -27.57
C TRP A 305 27.74 21.67 -26.45
N GLN A 306 28.64 21.27 -25.54
CA GLN A 306 29.19 22.09 -24.45
C GLN A 306 28.14 22.76 -23.54
N ILE A 307 26.99 22.11 -23.34
CA ILE A 307 25.87 22.65 -22.56
C ILE A 307 26.27 22.69 -21.06
N PRO A 308 26.41 23.86 -20.42
CA PRO A 308 26.68 23.96 -18.98
C PRO A 308 25.46 23.57 -18.13
N ALA A 309 25.64 23.49 -16.81
CA ALA A 309 24.50 23.34 -15.91
C ALA A 309 23.78 24.68 -15.69
N THR A 310 22.45 24.67 -15.85
CA THR A 310 21.57 25.85 -15.82
C THR A 310 20.47 25.65 -14.79
N GLU A 311 20.49 26.39 -13.68
CA GLU A 311 19.39 26.35 -12.70
C GLU A 311 18.12 26.98 -13.31
N GLY A 312 16.96 26.35 -13.11
CA GLY A 312 15.68 26.76 -13.71
C GLY A 312 15.36 26.15 -15.09
N TYR A 313 16.35 25.63 -15.83
CA TYR A 313 16.11 25.05 -17.17
C TYR A 313 16.86 23.72 -17.37
N SER A 314 16.14 22.66 -17.72
CA SER A 314 16.73 21.32 -17.92
C SER A 314 17.69 21.28 -19.12
N THR A 315 18.87 20.66 -18.92
CA THR A 315 19.83 20.35 -20.01
C THR A 315 19.17 19.58 -21.16
N LEU A 316 18.22 18.68 -20.85
CA LEU A 316 17.48 17.91 -21.85
C LEU A 316 16.63 18.79 -22.78
N LEU A 317 16.08 19.89 -22.28
CA LEU A 317 15.30 20.81 -23.10
C LEU A 317 16.20 21.66 -24.00
N ILE A 318 17.44 21.97 -23.58
CA ILE A 318 18.44 22.63 -24.44
C ILE A 318 18.85 21.69 -25.59
N GLU A 319 19.09 20.41 -25.28
CA GLU A 319 19.34 19.37 -26.30
C GLU A 319 18.17 19.26 -27.31
N TYR A 320 16.93 19.29 -26.81
CA TYR A 320 15.74 19.28 -27.67
C TYR A 320 15.59 20.56 -28.50
N GLU A 321 15.95 21.73 -27.99
CA GLU A 321 15.87 22.99 -28.74
C GLU A 321 16.91 23.06 -29.87
N ILE A 322 18.12 22.55 -29.65
CA ILE A 322 19.14 22.42 -30.70
C ILE A 322 18.61 21.57 -31.87
N VAL A 323 18.06 20.39 -31.58
CA VAL A 323 17.47 19.49 -32.59
C VAL A 323 16.22 20.09 -33.23
N ALA A 324 15.40 20.82 -32.47
CA ALA A 324 14.21 21.49 -32.98
C ALA A 324 14.54 22.64 -33.95
N ALA A 325 15.64 23.36 -33.73
CA ALA A 325 16.11 24.43 -34.61
C ALA A 325 16.78 23.88 -35.88
N GLN A 326 17.66 22.88 -35.72
CA GLN A 326 18.50 22.35 -36.80
C GLN A 326 17.80 21.26 -37.63
N THR A 327 17.43 20.13 -37.02
CA THR A 327 16.89 18.97 -37.73
C THR A 327 15.41 19.12 -38.10
N LEU A 328 14.59 19.64 -37.17
CA LEU A 328 13.13 19.76 -37.35
C LEU A 328 12.68 21.17 -37.75
N GLY A 329 13.63 22.10 -37.82
CA GLY A 329 13.44 23.51 -38.12
C GLY A 329 13.89 23.89 -39.53
N ARG A 330 14.27 25.16 -39.70
CA ARG A 330 14.85 25.68 -40.96
C ARG A 330 16.38 25.61 -41.00
N GLY A 331 17.02 25.13 -39.93
CA GLY A 331 18.45 25.29 -39.70
C GLY A 331 18.80 26.69 -39.18
N VAL A 332 19.92 26.79 -38.47
CA VAL A 332 20.57 28.04 -38.09
C VAL A 332 22.05 27.92 -38.44
N ASP A 333 22.53 28.79 -39.32
CA ASP A 333 23.94 28.92 -39.67
C ASP A 333 24.49 30.22 -39.06
N THR A 334 25.71 30.14 -38.51
CA THR A 334 26.43 31.31 -37.97
C THR A 334 26.60 32.41 -39.04
N ALA A 335 26.76 32.03 -40.31
CA ALA A 335 26.86 32.98 -41.42
C ALA A 335 25.55 33.74 -41.72
N GLN A 336 24.42 33.31 -41.18
CA GLN A 336 23.09 33.93 -41.38
C GLN A 336 22.65 34.79 -40.19
N VAL A 337 23.43 34.83 -39.11
CA VAL A 337 23.15 35.67 -37.94
C VAL A 337 23.58 37.11 -38.23
N ILE A 338 22.64 37.92 -38.71
CA ILE A 338 22.84 39.35 -38.93
C ILE A 338 22.50 40.11 -37.65
N VAL A 339 23.51 40.63 -36.97
CA VAL A 339 23.35 41.51 -35.79
C VAL A 339 22.80 42.86 -36.24
N SER A 340 21.62 43.23 -35.74
CA SER A 340 21.01 44.54 -36.02
C SER A 340 21.39 45.59 -34.96
N ASN A 341 21.23 46.87 -35.30
CA ASN A 341 21.41 47.96 -34.33
C ASN A 341 20.46 47.84 -33.12
N ALA A 342 19.31 47.20 -33.28
CA ALA A 342 18.39 46.92 -32.18
C ALA A 342 18.90 45.80 -31.24
N ASP A 343 19.69 44.86 -31.75
CA ASP A 343 20.34 43.82 -30.92
C ASP A 343 21.50 44.40 -30.12
N ARG A 344 22.26 45.34 -30.72
CA ARG A 344 23.30 46.11 -30.02
C ARG A 344 22.72 47.00 -28.93
N ALA A 345 21.67 47.78 -29.24
CA ALA A 345 20.98 48.59 -28.24
C ALA A 345 20.40 47.75 -27.08
N ALA A 346 19.84 46.57 -27.36
CA ALA A 346 19.38 45.66 -26.31
C ALA A 346 20.54 45.11 -25.44
N ALA A 347 21.70 44.81 -26.04
CA ALA A 347 22.90 44.40 -25.31
C ALA A 347 23.49 45.53 -24.44
N GLU A 348 23.43 46.78 -24.90
CA GLU A 348 23.82 47.99 -24.14
C GLU A 348 22.90 48.21 -22.92
N THR A 349 21.58 48.01 -23.07
CA THR A 349 20.63 48.05 -21.94
C THR A 349 20.98 46.98 -20.90
N LEU A 350 21.19 45.73 -21.32
CA LEU A 350 21.54 44.62 -20.41
C LEU A 350 22.89 44.83 -19.70
N PHE A 351 23.86 45.45 -20.36
CA PHE A 351 25.12 45.83 -19.72
C PHE A 351 24.89 46.91 -18.64
N SER A 352 24.03 47.89 -18.94
CA SER A 352 23.68 48.98 -18.02
C SER A 352 22.91 48.49 -16.79
N GLU A 353 21.93 47.61 -16.98
CA GLU A 353 21.16 46.96 -15.91
C GLU A 353 22.08 46.14 -14.99
N ARG A 354 22.99 45.35 -15.57
CA ARG A 354 23.96 44.55 -14.81
C ARG A 354 24.94 45.41 -13.99
N GLN A 355 25.30 46.61 -14.46
CA GLN A 355 26.09 47.55 -13.65
C GLN A 355 25.29 48.14 -12.47
N LEU A 356 23.96 48.18 -12.55
CA LEU A 356 23.08 48.73 -11.51
C LEU A 356 22.75 47.71 -10.40
N GLU A 357 22.94 46.41 -10.61
CA GLU A 357 22.78 45.38 -9.57
C GLU A 357 24.01 45.27 -8.64
N HIS A 358 25.22 45.49 -9.17
CA HIS A 358 26.47 45.38 -8.42
C HIS A 358 26.82 46.48 -7.36
N PRO A 359 26.09 47.60 -7.14
CA PRO A 359 26.40 48.53 -6.05
C PRO A 359 26.02 48.06 -4.64
N PHE A 360 25.08 47.10 -4.49
CA PHE A 360 24.35 46.91 -3.22
C PHE A 360 24.81 45.74 -2.33
N GLU A 361 25.57 44.77 -2.84
CA GLU A 361 26.05 43.63 -2.01
C GLU A 361 27.14 44.01 -0.98
N GLY A 362 27.69 45.24 -1.04
CA GLY A 362 28.80 45.67 -0.18
C GLY A 362 28.48 45.91 1.30
N ILE A 363 27.21 45.85 1.74
CA ILE A 363 26.78 46.36 3.06
C ILE A 363 26.30 45.25 4.03
N PHE A 364 25.78 44.11 3.55
CA PHE A 364 25.32 43.01 4.42
C PHE A 364 25.55 41.61 3.82
N GLY A 365 26.61 40.91 4.20
CA GLY A 365 26.74 39.46 3.93
C GLY A 365 28.17 38.94 3.81
N GLY A 366 28.45 37.76 4.37
CA GLY A 366 29.78 37.18 4.48
C GLY A 366 30.49 36.86 3.15
N LYS A 367 31.82 36.99 3.16
CA LYS A 367 32.73 36.78 2.03
C LYS A 367 32.57 35.40 1.35
N THR A 368 32.05 35.39 0.13
CA THR A 368 32.38 34.38 -0.90
C THR A 368 33.26 35.02 -1.96
N GLN A 369 34.57 34.76 -1.88
CA GLN A 369 35.53 35.18 -2.90
C GLN A 369 35.44 34.28 -4.13
N SER A 370 34.47 34.54 -5.01
CA SER A 370 34.63 34.21 -6.42
C SER A 370 35.69 35.14 -7.02
N PRO A 371 36.71 34.66 -7.74
CA PRO A 371 37.56 35.55 -8.52
C PRO A 371 36.71 36.17 -9.63
N GLU A 372 36.59 37.50 -9.64
CA GLU A 372 35.96 38.22 -10.74
C GLU A 372 36.62 37.79 -12.06
N PRO A 373 35.84 37.47 -13.11
CA PRO A 373 36.42 37.42 -14.45
C PRO A 373 37.00 38.81 -14.75
N PRO A 374 38.13 38.92 -15.49
CA PRO A 374 38.64 40.22 -15.90
C PRO A 374 37.51 40.99 -16.59
N PRO A 375 37.36 42.31 -16.32
CA PRO A 375 36.29 43.10 -16.92
C PRO A 375 36.38 42.95 -18.43
N LEU A 376 35.33 42.38 -19.03
CA LEU A 376 35.19 42.35 -20.47
C LEU A 376 35.19 43.81 -20.94
N ASP A 377 36.01 44.08 -21.96
CA ASP A 377 35.93 45.35 -22.69
C ASP A 377 34.48 45.60 -23.09
N HIS A 378 33.98 46.82 -22.89
CA HIS A 378 32.57 47.18 -23.05
C HIS A 378 32.05 46.73 -24.41
N ASP A 379 32.81 47.05 -25.45
CA ASP A 379 32.46 46.78 -26.83
C ASP A 379 32.49 45.27 -27.12
N ALA A 380 33.41 44.52 -26.50
CA ALA A 380 33.47 43.06 -26.61
C ALA A 380 32.31 42.35 -25.87
N PHE A 381 31.82 42.91 -24.76
CA PHE A 381 30.62 42.41 -24.09
C PHE A 381 29.37 42.69 -24.93
N VAL A 382 29.21 43.92 -25.42
CA VAL A 382 28.06 44.36 -26.22
C VAL A 382 28.01 43.60 -27.55
N GLU A 383 29.13 43.49 -28.27
CA GLU A 383 29.17 42.79 -29.55
C GLU A 383 28.90 41.28 -29.41
N LYS A 384 29.47 40.63 -28.40
CA LYS A 384 29.17 39.22 -28.12
C LYS A 384 27.68 39.04 -27.78
N THR A 385 27.17 39.81 -26.83
CA THR A 385 25.78 39.69 -26.36
C THR A 385 24.77 40.05 -27.45
N ALA A 386 25.06 41.03 -28.30
CA ALA A 386 24.24 41.35 -29.48
C ALA A 386 24.24 40.20 -30.51
N THR A 387 25.37 39.51 -30.68
CA THR A 387 25.47 38.30 -31.51
C THR A 387 24.64 37.15 -30.94
N ASP A 388 24.65 36.96 -29.62
CA ASP A 388 23.82 35.95 -28.95
C ASP A 388 22.32 36.26 -29.05
N ILE A 389 21.91 37.54 -28.90
CA ILE A 389 20.53 38.01 -29.10
C ILE A 389 20.08 37.78 -30.55
N ALA A 390 20.92 38.12 -31.53
CA ALA A 390 20.63 37.88 -32.94
C ALA A 390 20.53 36.38 -33.27
N THR A 391 21.40 35.55 -32.68
CA THR A 391 21.36 34.08 -32.82
C THR A 391 20.11 33.51 -32.19
N SER A 392 19.72 33.97 -31.00
CA SER A 392 18.45 33.63 -30.33
C SER A 392 17.24 33.97 -31.21
N LYS A 393 17.20 35.15 -31.84
CA LYS A 393 16.16 35.53 -32.80
C LYS A 393 16.16 34.64 -34.05
N ALA A 394 17.34 34.21 -34.52
CA ALA A 394 17.45 33.25 -35.62
C ALA A 394 16.90 31.87 -35.23
N ILE A 395 17.20 31.37 -34.02
CA ILE A 395 16.65 30.12 -33.46
C ILE A 395 15.12 30.18 -33.41
N THR A 396 14.54 31.22 -32.81
CA THR A 396 13.08 31.39 -32.76
C THR A 396 12.46 31.45 -34.15
N ARG A 397 13.11 32.07 -35.15
CA ARG A 397 12.66 32.08 -36.55
C ARG A 397 12.80 30.73 -37.26
N ALA A 398 13.83 29.93 -36.94
CA ALA A 398 14.02 28.59 -37.49
C ALA A 398 12.99 27.58 -36.95
N ILE A 399 12.57 27.77 -35.70
CA ILE A 399 11.55 26.97 -35.01
C ILE A 399 10.12 27.43 -35.39
N SER A 400 9.88 28.74 -35.54
CA SER A 400 8.52 29.29 -35.73
C SER A 400 7.82 28.77 -36.99
N GLY A 401 6.72 28.05 -36.81
CA GLY A 401 5.91 27.47 -37.88
C GLY A 401 6.53 26.25 -38.56
N THR A 402 7.44 25.54 -37.89
CA THR A 402 8.03 24.26 -38.36
C THR A 402 7.67 23.09 -37.44
N GLY A 403 8.09 21.88 -37.80
CA GLY A 403 7.95 20.70 -36.94
C GLY A 403 8.68 20.86 -35.59
N GLY A 404 9.76 21.65 -35.55
CA GLY A 404 10.50 21.99 -34.34
C GLY A 404 9.65 22.68 -33.26
N ALA A 405 8.77 23.61 -33.64
CA ALA A 405 7.86 24.26 -32.68
C ALA A 405 6.90 23.24 -32.04
N THR A 406 6.28 22.39 -32.86
CA THR A 406 5.37 21.34 -32.39
C THR A 406 6.11 20.33 -31.52
N PHE A 407 7.34 19.95 -31.89
CA PHE A 407 8.18 19.04 -31.11
C PHE A 407 8.52 19.62 -29.72
N LEU A 408 8.94 20.88 -29.63
CA LEU A 408 9.23 21.53 -28.33
C LEU A 408 7.98 21.71 -27.48
N PHE A 409 6.86 22.12 -28.08
CA PHE A 409 5.59 22.23 -27.36
C PHE A 409 5.14 20.88 -26.79
N LEU A 410 5.23 19.81 -27.59
CA LEU A 410 4.95 18.45 -27.12
C LEU A 410 5.95 18.00 -26.04
N ALA A 411 7.25 18.27 -26.20
CA ALA A 411 8.27 17.92 -25.22
C ALA A 411 8.01 18.60 -23.86
N GLY A 412 7.82 19.93 -23.84
CA GLY A 412 7.55 20.70 -22.63
C GLY A 412 6.20 20.34 -21.99
N THR A 413 5.16 20.10 -22.78
CA THR A 413 3.85 19.67 -22.28
C THR A 413 3.89 18.27 -21.68
N LEU A 414 4.48 17.29 -22.38
CA LEU A 414 4.62 15.93 -21.88
C LEU A 414 5.56 15.86 -20.68
N MET A 415 6.61 16.71 -20.63
CA MET A 415 7.49 16.83 -19.46
C MET A 415 6.77 17.46 -18.26
N SER A 416 5.96 18.50 -18.47
CA SER A 416 5.12 19.07 -17.39
C SER A 416 4.14 18.02 -16.86
N ILE A 417 3.46 17.30 -17.75
CA ILE A 417 2.54 16.22 -17.38
C ILE A 417 3.29 15.13 -16.61
N ILE A 418 4.43 14.62 -17.08
CA ILE A 418 5.11 13.51 -16.40
C ILE A 418 5.61 13.90 -15.01
N LEU A 419 6.03 15.16 -14.82
CA LEU A 419 6.38 15.73 -13.52
C LEU A 419 5.17 15.76 -12.57
N LEU A 420 3.97 16.09 -13.05
CA LEU A 420 2.74 15.98 -12.26
C LEU A 420 2.38 14.52 -11.93
N LEU A 421 2.57 13.60 -12.88
CA LEU A 421 2.28 12.17 -12.68
C LEU A 421 3.26 11.52 -11.67
N ALA A 422 4.51 11.98 -11.59
CA ALA A 422 5.50 11.54 -10.60
C ALA A 422 5.05 11.79 -9.15
N GLN A 423 4.34 12.89 -8.89
CA GLN A 423 3.71 13.14 -7.59
C GLN A 423 2.76 12.01 -7.18
N GLY A 424 2.09 11.39 -8.16
CA GLY A 424 1.22 10.22 -7.94
C GLY A 424 1.98 9.04 -7.32
N GLY A 425 3.25 8.84 -7.69
CA GLY A 425 4.15 7.86 -7.06
C GLY A 425 4.42 8.18 -5.59
N GLY A 426 4.78 9.43 -5.28
CA GLY A 426 4.97 9.90 -3.90
C GLY A 426 3.71 9.74 -3.04
N TYR A 427 2.55 10.16 -3.54
CA TYR A 427 1.27 10.03 -2.84
C TYR A 427 0.85 8.58 -2.61
N VAL A 428 0.78 7.76 -3.66
CA VAL A 428 0.29 6.38 -3.58
C VAL A 428 1.30 5.48 -2.87
N GLY A 429 2.59 5.65 -3.14
CA GLY A 429 3.67 4.93 -2.45
C GLY A 429 3.74 5.29 -0.97
N GLY A 430 3.75 6.59 -0.65
CA GLY A 430 3.79 7.08 0.73
C GLY A 430 2.58 6.62 1.55
N ALA A 431 1.37 6.71 0.98
CA ALA A 431 0.15 6.21 1.62
C ALA A 431 0.19 4.69 1.81
N ALA A 432 0.64 3.92 0.81
CA ALA A 432 0.80 2.47 0.93
C ALA A 432 1.80 2.06 2.04
N VAL A 433 2.87 2.83 2.24
CA VAL A 433 3.83 2.60 3.33
C VAL A 433 3.24 3.03 4.69
N ALA A 434 2.48 4.12 4.75
CA ALA A 434 1.73 4.51 5.95
C ALA A 434 0.69 3.44 6.34
N ALA A 435 -0.05 2.90 5.37
CA ALA A 435 -1.01 1.81 5.57
C ALA A 435 -0.33 0.52 6.03
N ASN A 436 0.82 0.13 5.45
CA ASN A 436 1.60 -1.01 5.91
C ASN A 436 2.15 -0.80 7.34
N ALA A 437 2.60 0.41 7.68
CA ALA A 437 3.02 0.75 9.03
C ALA A 437 1.84 0.74 10.01
N ALA A 438 0.64 1.16 9.59
CA ALA A 438 -0.59 1.03 10.35
C ALA A 438 -1.03 -0.43 10.52
N ARG A 439 -0.84 -1.32 9.52
CA ARG A 439 -1.05 -2.77 9.64
C ARG A 439 -0.07 -3.41 10.62
N LEU A 440 1.18 -2.93 10.67
CA LEU A 440 2.19 -3.32 11.66
C LEU A 440 1.96 -2.69 13.06
N GLY A 441 0.89 -1.91 13.25
CA GLY A 441 0.57 -1.26 14.52
C GLY A 441 1.44 -0.04 14.85
N ARG A 442 2.27 0.44 13.92
CA ARG A 442 3.21 1.55 14.14
C ARG A 442 2.58 2.91 13.96
N LEU A 443 1.50 3.01 13.19
CA LEU A 443 0.77 4.25 12.92
C LEU A 443 -0.71 4.10 13.30
N PRO A 444 -1.46 5.22 13.46
CA PRO A 444 -2.88 5.20 13.76
C PRO A 444 -3.71 4.38 12.76
N GLY A 445 -4.83 3.81 13.22
CA GLY A 445 -5.67 2.92 12.41
C GLY A 445 -6.34 3.57 11.21
N PHE A 446 -6.61 4.89 11.25
CA PHE A 446 -7.21 5.62 10.12
C PHE A 446 -6.28 5.71 8.89
N LEU A 447 -4.97 5.48 9.06
CA LEU A 447 -4.01 5.41 7.94
C LEU A 447 -4.08 4.07 7.18
N LEU A 448 -4.98 3.15 7.56
CA LEU A 448 -5.32 2.00 6.73
C LEU A 448 -6.09 2.39 5.46
N ASP A 449 -6.76 3.55 5.45
CA ASP A 449 -7.31 4.16 4.24
C ASP A 449 -6.22 4.98 3.54
N ASP A 450 -5.86 4.56 2.32
CA ASP A 450 -4.89 5.24 1.46
C ASP A 450 -5.28 6.72 1.24
N ARG A 451 -6.58 7.08 1.20
CA ARG A 451 -7.04 8.47 1.00
C ARG A 451 -6.63 9.39 2.14
N MET A 452 -6.73 8.91 3.39
CA MET A 452 -6.29 9.65 4.57
C MET A 452 -4.76 9.78 4.59
N GLY A 453 -4.04 8.75 4.15
CA GLY A 453 -2.58 8.81 3.95
C GLY A 453 -2.19 9.90 2.94
N ILE A 454 -2.83 9.91 1.77
CA ILE A 454 -2.60 10.89 0.70
C ILE A 454 -2.84 12.33 1.19
N ALA A 455 -3.97 12.59 1.88
CA ALA A 455 -4.30 13.91 2.41
C ALA A 455 -3.30 14.41 3.46
N ILE A 456 -2.79 13.53 4.32
CA ILE A 456 -1.78 13.88 5.33
C ILE A 456 -0.44 14.19 4.68
N ILE A 457 -0.01 13.38 3.70
CA ILE A 457 1.24 13.62 2.95
C ILE A 457 1.16 14.95 2.20
N TRP A 458 0.05 15.24 1.52
CA TRP A 458 -0.20 16.54 0.90
C TRP A 458 -0.13 17.69 1.91
N SER A 459 -0.75 17.55 3.08
CA SER A 459 -0.75 18.60 4.10
C SER A 459 0.67 18.96 4.56
N VAL A 460 1.55 17.95 4.71
CA VAL A 460 2.97 18.18 5.05
C VAL A 460 3.72 18.80 3.87
N ALA A 461 3.51 18.31 2.65
CA ALA A 461 4.15 18.86 1.46
C ALA A 461 3.77 20.33 1.22
N ALA A 462 2.48 20.68 1.32
CA ALA A 462 1.98 22.04 1.14
C ALA A 462 2.58 23.04 2.14
N ILE A 463 2.84 22.63 3.39
CA ILE A 463 3.54 23.45 4.38
C ILE A 463 5.02 23.66 4.02
N LEU A 464 5.65 22.69 3.36
CA LEU A 464 7.08 22.70 3.04
C LEU A 464 7.42 23.35 1.69
N ILE A 465 6.54 23.29 0.68
CA ILE A 465 6.73 23.94 -0.64
C ILE A 465 7.15 25.43 -0.52
N PRO A 466 6.48 26.31 0.25
CA PRO A 466 6.87 27.72 0.33
C PRO A 466 8.19 27.96 1.10
N ILE A 467 8.65 26.96 1.85
CA ILE A 467 9.91 26.96 2.60
C ILE A 467 11.08 26.49 1.72
N ILE A 468 10.89 25.39 0.97
CA ILE A 468 11.94 24.73 0.19
C ILE A 468 11.80 25.10 -1.30
N ARG A 469 12.30 26.29 -1.67
CA ARG A 469 12.02 26.94 -2.96
C ARG A 469 12.87 26.49 -4.16
N GLN A 470 13.92 25.69 -3.94
CA GLN A 470 14.93 25.35 -4.95
C GLN A 470 15.18 23.84 -5.04
N VAL A 471 15.16 23.28 -6.24
CA VAL A 471 15.38 21.84 -6.51
C VAL A 471 16.74 21.36 -5.99
N VAL A 472 17.80 22.17 -6.12
CA VAL A 472 19.16 21.86 -5.64
C VAL A 472 19.23 21.70 -4.11
N VAL A 473 18.37 22.42 -3.38
CA VAL A 473 18.23 22.25 -1.93
C VAL A 473 17.54 20.92 -1.64
N VAL A 474 16.39 20.63 -2.28
CA VAL A 474 15.64 19.37 -2.05
C VAL A 474 16.45 18.12 -2.42
N GLU A 475 17.25 18.17 -3.51
CA GLU A 475 18.19 17.11 -3.92
C GLU A 475 18.92 16.51 -2.72
N SER A 476 19.49 17.40 -1.91
CA SER A 476 20.42 17.01 -0.86
C SER A 476 19.73 16.26 0.28
N TYR A 477 18.41 16.46 0.44
CA TYR A 477 17.58 15.73 1.39
C TYR A 477 17.03 14.43 0.78
N TYR A 478 16.59 14.49 -0.47
CA TYR A 478 15.99 13.37 -1.18
C TYR A 478 16.99 12.22 -1.39
N ALA A 479 18.26 12.54 -1.68
CA ALA A 479 19.30 11.54 -1.88
C ALA A 479 19.51 10.58 -0.70
N PHE A 480 19.37 11.05 0.55
CA PHE A 480 19.52 10.17 1.71
C PHE A 480 18.31 9.23 1.93
N GLY A 481 17.12 9.58 1.43
CA GLY A 481 15.92 8.75 1.55
C GLY A 481 16.13 7.41 0.85
N PHE A 482 16.15 7.43 -0.48
CA PHE A 482 16.30 6.20 -1.27
C PHE A 482 17.66 5.50 -1.09
N VAL A 483 18.78 6.21 -0.87
CA VAL A 483 20.07 5.52 -0.60
C VAL A 483 20.03 4.76 0.72
N SER A 484 19.30 5.26 1.72
CA SER A 484 19.06 4.50 2.96
C SER A 484 18.21 3.25 2.70
N ALA A 485 17.22 3.31 1.82
CA ALA A 485 16.47 2.13 1.41
C ALA A 485 17.33 1.11 0.64
N PHE A 486 18.27 1.57 -0.20
CA PHE A 486 19.25 0.70 -0.89
C PHE A 486 20.16 0.00 0.13
N ILE A 487 20.62 0.71 1.15
CA ILE A 487 21.38 0.18 2.30
C ILE A 487 20.55 -0.89 3.03
N ILE A 488 19.34 -0.53 3.49
CA ILE A 488 18.46 -1.41 4.27
C ILE A 488 18.12 -2.69 3.49
N THR A 489 17.70 -2.55 2.24
CA THR A 489 17.34 -3.68 1.36
C THR A 489 18.53 -4.62 1.16
N SER A 490 19.69 -4.08 0.79
CA SER A 490 20.85 -4.91 0.45
C SER A 490 21.43 -5.64 1.67
N THR A 491 21.50 -4.96 2.82
CA THR A 491 21.89 -5.55 4.11
C THR A 491 20.92 -6.66 4.52
N THR A 492 19.62 -6.43 4.36
CA THR A 492 18.57 -7.42 4.68
C THR A 492 18.68 -8.67 3.81
N VAL A 493 18.93 -8.53 2.51
CA VAL A 493 19.13 -9.66 1.59
C VAL A 493 20.42 -10.43 1.90
N PHE A 494 21.49 -9.75 2.29
CA PHE A 494 22.73 -10.41 2.70
C PHE A 494 22.55 -11.24 3.98
N PHE A 495 21.86 -10.70 4.97
CA PHE A 495 21.57 -11.36 6.25
C PHE A 495 20.24 -12.13 6.30
N VAL A 496 19.66 -12.49 5.14
CA VAL A 496 18.38 -13.22 5.07
C VAL A 496 18.37 -14.46 5.97
N ARG A 497 17.24 -14.63 6.66
CA ARG A 497 17.00 -15.74 7.59
C ARG A 497 16.86 -17.09 6.88
N ASP A 498 17.23 -18.14 7.59
CA ASP A 498 17.24 -19.49 7.05
C ASP A 498 15.83 -20.10 6.89
N ASP A 499 14.85 -19.70 7.71
CA ASP A 499 13.45 -20.13 7.56
C ASP A 499 12.82 -19.64 6.24
N VAL A 500 13.20 -18.43 5.81
CA VAL A 500 12.75 -17.81 4.56
C VAL A 500 13.35 -18.53 3.35
N LEU A 501 14.62 -18.94 3.44
CA LEU A 501 15.28 -19.75 2.40
C LEU A 501 14.63 -21.12 2.27
N LEU A 502 14.33 -21.78 3.40
CA LEU A 502 13.65 -23.08 3.42
C LEU A 502 12.25 -23.01 2.82
N LYS A 503 11.46 -21.95 3.09
CA LYS A 503 10.16 -21.69 2.43
C LYS A 503 10.26 -21.52 0.89
N LYS A 504 11.47 -21.32 0.34
CA LYS A 504 11.75 -21.26 -1.10
C LYS A 504 12.51 -22.49 -1.63
N ASN A 505 12.54 -23.59 -0.86
CA ASN A 505 13.29 -24.81 -1.17
C ASN A 505 14.80 -24.59 -1.35
N ILE A 506 15.36 -23.53 -0.75
CA ILE A 506 16.80 -23.25 -0.74
C ILE A 506 17.37 -23.71 0.60
N GLN A 507 18.28 -24.69 0.57
CA GLN A 507 18.99 -25.11 1.79
C GLN A 507 19.95 -24.00 2.28
N PRO A 508 19.93 -23.64 3.57
CA PRO A 508 20.92 -22.76 4.17
C PRO A 508 22.36 -23.24 3.89
N GLY A 509 23.23 -22.32 3.50
CA GLY A 509 24.64 -22.62 3.17
C GLY A 509 24.90 -23.27 1.79
N SER A 510 23.86 -23.64 1.03
CA SER A 510 23.99 -24.21 -0.31
C SER A 510 24.60 -23.22 -1.33
N PRO A 511 25.07 -23.67 -2.51
CA PRO A 511 25.54 -22.78 -3.58
C PRO A 511 24.50 -21.74 -4.03
N GLU A 512 23.22 -22.12 -4.03
CA GLU A 512 22.08 -21.24 -4.29
C GLU A 512 21.95 -20.15 -3.22
N ALA A 513 21.95 -20.53 -1.94
CA ALA A 513 21.90 -19.59 -0.82
C ALA A 513 23.10 -18.62 -0.84
N ARG A 514 24.30 -19.12 -1.18
CA ARG A 514 25.51 -18.29 -1.33
C ARG A 514 25.38 -17.31 -2.50
N THR A 515 24.84 -17.74 -3.64
CA THR A 515 24.62 -16.85 -4.80
C THR A 515 23.61 -15.76 -4.48
N LEU A 516 22.56 -16.07 -3.72
CA LEU A 516 21.57 -15.11 -3.25
C LEU A 516 22.18 -14.10 -2.26
N LYS A 517 22.85 -14.58 -1.20
CA LYS A 517 23.53 -13.70 -0.23
C LYS A 517 24.63 -12.85 -0.90
N PHE A 518 25.35 -13.39 -1.90
CA PHE A 518 26.32 -12.62 -2.71
C PHE A 518 25.69 -11.53 -3.58
N ALA A 519 24.41 -11.65 -3.96
CA ALA A 519 23.68 -10.53 -4.56
C ALA A 519 23.44 -9.40 -3.55
N GLY A 520 23.00 -9.73 -2.33
CA GLY A 520 22.87 -8.79 -1.22
C GLY A 520 24.21 -8.11 -0.86
N PHE A 521 25.30 -8.87 -0.77
CA PHE A 521 26.64 -8.35 -0.47
C PHE A 521 27.12 -7.29 -1.48
N ARG A 522 26.91 -7.52 -2.78
CA ARG A 522 27.28 -6.53 -3.82
C ARG A 522 26.41 -5.28 -3.75
N GLY A 523 25.12 -5.43 -3.49
CA GLY A 523 24.23 -4.30 -3.20
C GLY A 523 24.69 -3.51 -1.99
N MET A 524 25.11 -4.20 -0.92
CA MET A 524 25.59 -3.60 0.32
C MET A 524 26.86 -2.80 0.10
N LEU A 525 27.86 -3.34 -0.62
CA LEU A 525 29.06 -2.58 -0.97
C LEU A 525 28.75 -1.33 -1.80
N ALA A 526 27.86 -1.44 -2.79
CA ALA A 526 27.46 -0.32 -3.65
C ALA A 526 26.71 0.77 -2.86
N SER A 527 25.70 0.38 -2.06
CA SER A 527 24.86 1.33 -1.32
C SER A 527 25.58 1.98 -0.14
N TYR A 528 26.48 1.27 0.55
CA TYR A 528 27.33 1.88 1.58
C TYR A 528 28.35 2.84 0.97
N ALA A 529 28.92 2.54 -0.20
CA ALA A 529 29.79 3.47 -0.91
C ALA A 529 29.04 4.75 -1.29
N MET A 530 27.82 4.62 -1.85
CA MET A 530 26.93 5.75 -2.14
C MET A 530 26.61 6.55 -0.86
N GLY A 531 26.25 5.89 0.23
CA GLY A 531 25.96 6.53 1.52
C GLY A 531 27.16 7.29 2.12
N ILE A 532 28.37 6.75 2.01
CA ILE A 532 29.60 7.44 2.44
C ILE A 532 29.81 8.74 1.64
N VAL A 533 29.61 8.69 0.31
CA VAL A 533 29.72 9.89 -0.54
C VAL A 533 28.68 10.94 -0.16
N LEU A 534 27.44 10.56 0.11
CA LEU A 534 26.41 11.50 0.60
C LEU A 534 26.77 12.10 1.97
N VAL A 535 27.25 11.29 2.91
CA VAL A 535 27.67 11.80 4.23
C VAL A 535 28.80 12.82 4.12
N VAL A 536 29.76 12.62 3.20
CA VAL A 536 30.90 13.53 2.99
C VAL A 536 30.49 14.81 2.23
N GLU A 537 29.72 14.71 1.15
CA GLU A 537 29.41 15.86 0.28
C GLU A 537 28.14 16.63 0.68
N LYS A 538 27.21 16.00 1.40
CA LYS A 538 25.88 16.54 1.74
C LYS A 538 25.61 16.57 3.26
N THR A 539 26.67 16.70 4.07
CA THR A 539 26.60 16.64 5.55
C THR A 539 25.58 17.62 6.16
N ASN A 540 25.37 18.79 5.55
CA ASN A 540 24.40 19.78 6.02
C ASN A 540 22.95 19.24 6.00
N ALA A 541 22.61 18.41 5.02
CA ALA A 541 21.27 17.83 4.92
C ALA A 541 21.05 16.67 5.91
N LEU A 542 22.12 15.92 6.23
CA LEU A 542 22.09 14.76 7.13
C LEU A 542 21.45 15.08 8.49
N VAL A 543 21.73 16.25 9.07
CA VAL A 543 21.20 16.63 10.39
C VAL A 543 19.67 16.75 10.37
N ALA A 544 19.10 17.44 9.36
CA ALA A 544 17.66 17.61 9.29
C ALA A 544 16.94 16.29 9.02
N ILE A 545 17.52 15.41 8.20
CA ILE A 545 16.96 14.09 7.86
C ILE A 545 17.03 13.15 9.06
N ALA A 546 18.14 13.18 9.80
CA ALA A 546 18.28 12.43 11.04
C ALA A 546 17.24 12.89 12.08
N ILE A 547 17.00 14.20 12.21
CA ILE A 547 15.95 14.75 13.08
C ILE A 547 14.56 14.34 12.60
N ALA A 548 14.21 14.53 11.33
CA ALA A 548 12.90 14.17 10.78
C ALA A 548 12.63 12.67 10.92
N GLY A 549 13.60 11.83 10.53
CA GLY A 549 13.55 10.39 10.68
C GLY A 549 13.44 9.94 12.14
N ALA A 550 14.15 10.59 13.07
CA ALA A 550 14.05 10.31 14.51
C ALA A 550 12.69 10.72 15.09
N VAL A 551 12.12 11.86 14.68
CA VAL A 551 10.80 12.32 15.11
C VAL A 551 9.70 11.37 14.62
N ILE A 552 9.71 11.00 13.33
CA ILE A 552 8.72 10.05 12.78
C ILE A 552 8.89 8.67 13.42
N THR A 553 10.13 8.21 13.66
CA THR A 553 10.39 6.93 14.36
C THR A 553 9.93 6.98 15.82
N GLY A 554 10.14 8.10 16.51
CA GLY A 554 9.66 8.34 17.87
C GLY A 554 8.14 8.33 17.96
N TYR A 555 7.46 8.97 17.01
CA TYR A 555 6.00 8.92 16.88
C TYR A 555 5.50 7.49 16.61
N GLN A 556 6.15 6.75 15.71
CA GLN A 556 5.83 5.34 15.47
C GLN A 556 5.96 4.50 16.75
N LEU A 557 7.03 4.70 17.53
CA LEU A 557 7.23 3.99 18.80
C LEU A 557 6.17 4.37 19.86
N TYR A 558 5.77 5.64 19.92
CA TYR A 558 4.71 6.12 20.82
C TYR A 558 3.36 5.44 20.50
N VAL A 559 2.97 5.40 19.23
CA VAL A 559 1.72 4.76 18.78
C VAL A 559 1.78 3.24 18.96
N ALA A 560 2.89 2.60 18.58
CA ALA A 560 3.07 1.16 18.70
C ALA A 560 2.93 0.63 20.13
N ASN A 561 3.42 1.39 21.12
CA ASN A 561 3.35 1.04 22.54
C ASN A 561 2.09 1.57 23.25
N GLY A 562 1.24 2.35 22.59
CA GLY A 562 0.10 3.02 23.25
C GLY A 562 0.52 4.06 24.29
N GLY A 563 1.68 4.69 24.08
CA GLY A 563 2.33 5.59 25.03
C GLY A 563 3.81 5.28 25.23
N ILE A 564 4.34 5.60 26.41
CA ILE A 564 5.78 5.47 26.73
C ILE A 564 6.13 4.08 27.30
N LYS A 565 5.16 3.31 27.81
CA LYS A 565 5.40 2.02 28.46
C LYS A 565 5.43 0.86 27.46
N LYS A 566 6.55 0.15 27.41
CA LYS A 566 6.72 -1.06 26.60
C LYS A 566 5.96 -2.24 27.22
N GLN A 567 5.04 -2.85 26.49
CA GLN A 567 4.35 -4.09 26.88
C GLN A 567 5.12 -5.33 26.39
N ASP A 568 4.95 -6.47 27.06
CA ASP A 568 5.43 -7.76 26.55
C ASP A 568 4.45 -8.31 25.50
N VAL A 569 4.93 -8.47 24.28
CA VAL A 569 4.13 -8.89 23.12
C VAL A 569 3.77 -10.38 23.20
N ARG A 570 4.54 -11.21 23.90
CA ARG A 570 4.31 -12.66 23.89
C ARG A 570 3.13 -13.06 24.77
N THR A 571 3.11 -12.57 26.02
CA THR A 571 1.97 -12.71 26.93
C THR A 571 0.69 -12.06 26.40
N LEU A 572 0.82 -11.11 25.46
CA LEU A 572 -0.31 -10.46 24.81
C LEU A 572 -0.95 -11.34 23.71
N ILE A 573 -0.14 -11.97 22.85
CA ILE A 573 -0.62 -12.89 21.81
C ILE A 573 -1.48 -13.99 22.43
N ASP A 574 -0.97 -14.64 23.49
CA ASP A 574 -1.67 -15.76 24.13
C ASP A 574 -2.99 -15.31 24.79
N LYS A 575 -3.07 -14.07 25.32
CA LYS A 575 -4.32 -13.49 25.84
C LYS A 575 -5.34 -13.16 24.75
N ILE A 576 -4.89 -12.56 23.65
CA ILE A 576 -5.75 -12.21 22.50
C ILE A 576 -6.33 -13.48 21.86
N ILE A 577 -5.52 -14.52 21.72
CA ILE A 577 -5.94 -15.80 21.12
C ILE A 577 -6.84 -16.62 22.05
N ALA A 578 -6.70 -16.48 23.37
CA ALA A 578 -7.57 -17.15 24.35
C ALA A 578 -9.04 -16.64 24.35
N GLY A 579 -9.35 -15.56 23.59
CA GLY A 579 -10.72 -15.06 23.45
C GLY A 579 -11.31 -14.46 24.73
N ALA A 580 -10.46 -14.07 25.68
CA ALA A 580 -10.89 -13.52 26.96
C ALA A 580 -11.20 -12.01 26.84
N GLU A 581 -12.49 -11.69 26.94
CA GLU A 581 -13.09 -10.35 27.00
C GLU A 581 -13.05 -9.49 25.72
N LYS A 582 -13.80 -8.38 25.75
CA LYS A 582 -13.75 -7.31 24.74
C LYS A 582 -12.41 -6.58 24.84
N ILE A 583 -11.38 -7.09 24.17
CA ILE A 583 -10.08 -6.44 24.08
C ILE A 583 -10.21 -5.18 23.22
N ARG A 584 -10.45 -4.03 23.85
CA ARG A 584 -10.17 -2.72 23.24
C ARG A 584 -8.64 -2.56 23.19
N PRO A 585 -8.00 -2.56 22.00
CA PRO A 585 -6.56 -2.47 21.92
C PRO A 585 -6.10 -1.11 22.47
N ARG A 586 -5.21 -1.16 23.45
CA ARG A 586 -4.58 -0.01 24.14
C ARG A 586 -3.34 0.47 23.40
N SER A 587 -2.71 -0.41 22.62
CA SER A 587 -1.52 -0.12 21.82
C SER A 587 -1.72 -0.47 20.35
N GLY A 588 -0.92 0.13 19.48
CA GLY A 588 -0.99 -0.17 18.04
C GLY A 588 -0.60 -1.62 17.73
N ILE A 589 0.33 -2.22 18.48
CA ILE A 589 0.70 -3.63 18.35
C ILE A 589 -0.46 -4.56 18.74
N GLU A 590 -1.19 -4.24 19.83
CA GLU A 590 -2.44 -4.95 20.19
C GLU A 590 -3.45 -4.92 19.04
N ARG A 591 -3.67 -3.76 18.44
CA ARG A 591 -4.57 -3.60 17.29
C ARG A 591 -4.14 -4.46 16.10
N ALA A 592 -2.84 -4.51 15.79
CA ALA A 592 -2.31 -5.28 14.67
C ALA A 592 -2.54 -6.79 14.84
N ILE A 593 -2.21 -7.33 16.03
CA ILE A 593 -2.38 -8.76 16.35
C ILE A 593 -3.87 -9.13 16.32
N GLU A 594 -4.72 -8.28 16.88
CA GLU A 594 -6.18 -8.48 16.85
C GLU A 594 -6.73 -8.44 15.41
N GLN A 595 -6.28 -7.51 14.56
CA GLN A 595 -6.66 -7.46 13.15
C GLN A 595 -6.19 -8.67 12.33
N ALA A 596 -5.07 -9.30 12.70
CA ALA A 596 -4.61 -10.56 12.10
C ALA A 596 -5.46 -11.77 12.57
N ARG A 597 -5.79 -11.83 13.87
CA ARG A 597 -6.72 -12.83 14.44
C ARG A 597 -8.10 -12.77 13.76
N GLN A 598 -8.66 -11.57 13.61
CA GLN A 598 -9.99 -11.38 13.02
C GLN A 598 -10.03 -11.82 11.55
N ARG A 599 -9.01 -11.48 10.76
CA ARG A 599 -8.88 -11.98 9.38
C ARG A 599 -8.76 -13.49 9.32
N GLY A 600 -7.93 -14.11 10.17
CA GLY A 600 -7.83 -15.57 10.24
C GLY A 600 -9.16 -16.28 10.49
N ILE A 601 -10.06 -15.69 11.29
CA ILE A 601 -11.41 -16.22 11.55
C ILE A 601 -12.38 -15.95 10.39
N ALA A 602 -12.28 -14.79 9.74
CA ALA A 602 -13.10 -14.45 8.57
C ALA A 602 -12.79 -15.40 7.40
N ASP A 603 -11.52 -15.49 7.00
CA ASP A 603 -11.03 -16.37 5.94
C ASP A 603 -11.34 -17.85 6.26
N ALA A 604 -11.27 -18.25 7.55
CA ALA A 604 -11.70 -19.57 7.98
C ALA A 604 -13.20 -19.85 7.79
N LEU A 605 -14.06 -18.83 7.97
CA LEU A 605 -15.50 -18.95 7.76
C LEU A 605 -15.87 -18.97 6.27
N ASP A 606 -15.23 -18.12 5.46
CA ASP A 606 -15.41 -18.09 4.01
C ASP A 606 -14.98 -19.43 3.38
N ASP A 607 -13.88 -20.03 3.85
CA ASP A 607 -13.48 -21.38 3.43
C ASP A 607 -14.49 -22.47 3.86
N LEU A 608 -15.05 -22.40 5.07
CA LEU A 608 -16.10 -23.35 5.49
C LEU A 608 -17.38 -23.21 4.64
N HIS A 609 -17.64 -22.02 4.10
CA HIS A 609 -18.73 -21.75 3.16
C HIS A 609 -18.42 -22.32 1.76
N SER A 610 -17.23 -22.07 1.23
CA SER A 610 -16.81 -22.53 -0.11
C SER A 610 -16.64 -24.06 -0.17
N ASP A 611 -16.13 -24.69 0.89
CA ASP A 611 -16.13 -26.16 1.11
C ASP A 611 -17.55 -26.74 1.24
N GLY A 612 -18.57 -25.90 1.38
CA GLY A 612 -19.97 -26.29 1.57
C GLY A 612 -20.31 -26.91 2.93
N ARG A 613 -19.36 -26.92 3.88
CA ARG A 613 -19.55 -27.46 5.24
C ARG A 613 -20.64 -26.73 6.02
N LEU A 614 -20.90 -25.47 5.71
CA LEU A 614 -21.98 -24.67 6.31
C LEU A 614 -23.38 -24.94 5.71
N TYR A 615 -23.51 -25.57 4.54
CA TYR A 615 -24.82 -25.76 3.90
C TYR A 615 -25.77 -26.64 4.71
N LYS A 616 -25.25 -27.51 5.59
CA LYS A 616 -26.07 -28.36 6.48
C LYS A 616 -26.98 -27.55 7.42
N PHE A 617 -26.65 -26.29 7.71
CA PHE A 617 -27.45 -25.44 8.59
C PHE A 617 -28.65 -24.80 7.89
N ASN A 618 -28.70 -24.76 6.54
CA ASN A 618 -29.78 -24.13 5.78
C ASN A 618 -30.13 -22.70 6.27
N VAL A 619 -29.10 -21.88 6.52
CA VAL A 619 -29.23 -20.47 6.91
C VAL A 619 -28.41 -19.62 5.94
N ASP A 620 -28.93 -18.44 5.58
CA ASP A 620 -28.23 -17.42 4.79
C ASP A 620 -26.85 -17.07 5.37
N TYR A 621 -25.86 -16.91 4.50
CA TYR A 621 -24.47 -16.72 4.88
C TYR A 621 -24.25 -15.43 5.69
N LYS A 622 -24.98 -14.35 5.39
CA LYS A 622 -24.89 -13.09 6.17
C LYS A 622 -25.33 -13.26 7.63
N ARG A 623 -26.19 -14.25 7.95
CA ARG A 623 -26.57 -14.56 9.34
C ARG A 623 -25.50 -15.38 10.06
N LEU A 624 -24.82 -16.28 9.34
CA LEU A 624 -23.66 -17.01 9.86
C LEU A 624 -22.51 -16.04 10.18
N GLN A 625 -22.23 -15.08 9.29
CA GLN A 625 -21.29 -13.98 9.55
C GLN A 625 -21.67 -13.21 10.83
N ARG A 626 -22.92 -12.77 11.00
CA ARG A 626 -23.38 -12.08 12.23
C ARG A 626 -23.19 -12.90 13.50
N LEU A 627 -23.50 -14.21 13.46
CA LEU A 627 -23.25 -15.09 14.60
C LEU A 627 -21.75 -15.14 14.94
N VAL A 628 -20.88 -15.34 13.95
CA VAL A 628 -19.43 -15.44 14.17
C VAL A 628 -18.83 -14.10 14.62
N ILE A 629 -19.30 -12.97 14.08
CA ILE A 629 -18.99 -11.61 14.57
C ILE A 629 -19.27 -11.51 16.07
N HIS A 630 -20.44 -11.95 16.52
CA HIS A 630 -20.82 -11.93 17.93
C HIS A 630 -19.94 -12.86 18.78
N LEU A 631 -19.80 -14.14 18.38
CA LEU A 631 -19.10 -15.18 19.13
C LEU A 631 -17.58 -15.01 19.25
N TYR A 632 -16.97 -14.33 18.28
CA TYR A 632 -15.52 -14.11 18.23
C TYR A 632 -15.13 -12.62 18.33
N HIS A 633 -16.10 -11.76 18.62
CA HIS A 633 -15.95 -10.32 18.80
C HIS A 633 -15.22 -9.64 17.63
N LEU A 634 -15.59 -10.00 16.39
CA LEU A 634 -15.01 -9.43 15.18
C LEU A 634 -15.54 -8.01 14.93
N ALA A 635 -14.81 -7.21 14.15
CA ALA A 635 -15.34 -5.95 13.62
C ALA A 635 -16.47 -6.22 12.60
N PRO A 636 -17.57 -5.43 12.57
CA PRO A 636 -18.70 -5.70 11.67
C PRO A 636 -18.35 -5.64 10.17
N ASP A 637 -17.36 -4.81 9.83
CA ASP A 637 -16.88 -4.50 8.48
C ASP A 637 -15.79 -5.46 7.97
N ILE A 638 -15.39 -6.46 8.77
CA ILE A 638 -14.29 -7.39 8.42
C ILE A 638 -14.57 -8.18 7.13
N PHE A 639 -15.83 -8.57 6.91
CA PHE A 639 -16.27 -9.31 5.72
C PHE A 639 -16.52 -8.42 4.50
N GLU A 640 -16.70 -7.10 4.69
CA GLU A 640 -16.79 -6.15 3.57
C GLU A 640 -15.41 -5.91 2.95
N HIS A 641 -14.38 -5.83 3.79
CA HIS A 641 -12.99 -5.66 3.35
C HIS A 641 -12.40 -6.91 2.67
N ALA A 642 -12.86 -8.12 3.04
CA ALA A 642 -12.46 -9.36 2.37
C ALA A 642 -12.92 -9.37 0.90
N ALA A 643 -14.17 -8.97 0.64
CA ALA A 643 -14.74 -8.90 -0.71
C ALA A 643 -14.02 -7.91 -1.66
N GLU A 644 -13.40 -6.86 -1.12
CA GLU A 644 -12.67 -5.84 -1.90
C GLU A 644 -11.30 -6.29 -2.48
N HIS A 645 -10.78 -7.43 -2.02
CA HIS A 645 -9.47 -7.94 -2.39
C HIS A 645 -9.50 -9.27 -3.19
N GLY A 646 -10.69 -9.86 -3.38
CA GLY A 646 -10.88 -11.13 -4.09
C GLY A 646 -10.48 -12.35 -3.26
N ASP A 647 -10.66 -13.55 -3.81
CA ASP A 647 -10.52 -14.85 -3.14
C ASP A 647 -9.06 -15.23 -2.72
N GLU A 648 -8.15 -14.26 -2.54
CA GLU A 648 -6.74 -14.50 -2.27
C GLU A 648 -6.28 -13.95 -0.92
N ARG A 649 -5.95 -14.85 0.01
CA ARG A 649 -5.31 -14.56 1.32
C ARG A 649 -4.20 -13.52 1.19
N ILE A 650 -4.34 -12.43 1.94
CA ILE A 650 -3.29 -11.43 2.12
C ILE A 650 -2.33 -11.93 3.21
N GLU A 651 -1.13 -12.33 2.81
CA GLU A 651 -0.05 -12.70 3.74
C GLU A 651 0.25 -11.58 4.74
N GLU A 652 0.51 -11.93 6.00
CA GLU A 652 0.74 -10.93 7.04
C GLU A 652 2.15 -10.30 6.93
N PRO A 653 2.31 -9.01 7.28
CA PRO A 653 3.55 -8.28 7.00
C PRO A 653 4.72 -8.68 7.93
N ASN A 654 4.48 -9.49 8.96
CA ASN A 654 5.53 -10.11 9.77
C ASN A 654 5.09 -11.48 10.32
N LEU A 655 6.05 -12.30 10.77
CA LEU A 655 5.76 -13.65 11.28
C LEU A 655 4.89 -13.71 12.56
N ILE A 656 4.87 -12.67 13.38
CA ILE A 656 4.09 -12.66 14.63
C ILE A 656 2.60 -12.52 14.31
N LEU A 657 2.29 -11.65 13.34
CA LEU A 657 0.95 -11.48 12.80
C LEU A 657 0.54 -12.72 12.00
N GLU A 658 1.45 -13.30 11.22
CA GLU A 658 1.21 -14.56 10.50
C GLU A 658 0.91 -15.73 11.47
N GLU A 659 1.64 -15.84 12.59
CA GLU A 659 1.37 -16.84 13.62
C GLU A 659 0.00 -16.61 14.29
N ALA A 660 -0.38 -15.36 14.56
CA ALA A 660 -1.70 -15.03 15.10
C ALA A 660 -2.83 -15.36 14.11
N TYR A 661 -2.64 -15.02 12.82
CA TYR A 661 -3.53 -15.40 11.72
C TYR A 661 -3.65 -16.92 11.61
N GLU A 662 -2.55 -17.67 11.50
CA GLU A 662 -2.57 -19.11 11.28
C GLU A 662 -3.16 -19.87 12.47
N ARG A 663 -2.85 -19.45 13.71
CA ARG A 663 -3.50 -20.01 14.92
C ARG A 663 -5.00 -19.76 14.94
N ALA A 664 -5.47 -18.61 14.46
CA ALA A 664 -6.89 -18.27 14.42
C ALA A 664 -7.62 -18.99 13.27
N TYR A 665 -7.01 -19.06 12.09
CA TYR A 665 -7.50 -19.79 10.92
C TYR A 665 -7.61 -21.30 11.18
N ASN A 666 -6.65 -21.88 11.92
CA ASN A 666 -6.71 -23.29 12.33
C ASN A 666 -7.83 -23.60 13.35
N GLN A 667 -8.62 -22.62 13.79
CA GLN A 667 -9.83 -22.84 14.61
C GLN A 667 -11.07 -23.22 13.78
N LYS A 668 -10.96 -23.45 12.46
CA LYS A 668 -12.07 -23.87 11.56
C LYS A 668 -13.06 -24.85 12.18
N ASP A 669 -12.58 -25.97 12.70
CA ASP A 669 -13.48 -26.99 13.27
C ASP A 669 -14.14 -26.54 14.59
N ALA A 670 -13.46 -25.72 15.39
CA ALA A 670 -14.06 -25.10 16.59
C ALA A 670 -15.12 -24.04 16.24
N ILE A 671 -14.92 -23.27 15.16
CA ILE A 671 -15.92 -22.35 14.60
C ILE A 671 -17.14 -23.14 14.14
N LEU A 672 -16.95 -24.21 13.36
CA LEU A 672 -18.03 -25.06 12.87
C LEU A 672 -18.82 -25.68 14.03
N ASN A 673 -18.14 -26.24 15.03
CA ASN A 673 -18.78 -26.88 16.18
C ASN A 673 -19.60 -25.88 17.02
N ARG A 674 -19.14 -24.63 17.17
CA ARG A 674 -19.94 -23.57 17.83
C ARG A 674 -21.18 -23.18 17.02
N ILE A 675 -21.07 -23.06 15.70
CA ILE A 675 -22.25 -22.82 14.83
C ILE A 675 -23.25 -23.97 14.97
N GLU A 676 -22.76 -25.21 15.05
CA GLU A 676 -23.57 -26.41 15.25
C GLU A 676 -24.27 -26.43 16.62
N GLU A 677 -23.58 -26.09 17.72
CA GLU A 677 -24.16 -25.93 19.06
C GLU A 677 -25.36 -24.96 19.06
N TYR A 678 -25.21 -23.78 18.44
CA TYR A 678 -26.31 -22.80 18.36
C TYR A 678 -27.41 -23.20 17.36
N SER A 679 -27.11 -24.09 16.42
CA SER A 679 -28.11 -24.71 15.55
C SER A 679 -28.93 -25.75 16.32
N HIS A 680 -28.26 -26.60 17.11
CA HIS A 680 -28.88 -27.58 18.00
C HIS A 680 -29.78 -26.85 19.01
N PHE A 681 -29.30 -25.78 19.65
CA PHE A 681 -30.08 -24.94 20.56
C PHE A 681 -31.40 -24.46 19.95
N GLY A 682 -31.40 -24.03 18.68
CA GLY A 682 -32.62 -23.58 18.00
C GLY A 682 -33.65 -24.69 17.79
N ILE A 683 -33.19 -25.88 17.41
CA ILE A 683 -34.05 -27.05 17.20
C ILE A 683 -34.54 -27.60 18.55
N PHE A 684 -33.68 -27.66 19.56
CA PHE A 684 -34.04 -28.08 20.92
C PHE A 684 -35.07 -27.15 21.56
N MET A 685 -34.97 -25.83 21.35
CA MET A 685 -36.02 -24.87 21.73
C MET A 685 -37.37 -25.17 21.05
N PHE A 686 -37.37 -25.65 19.80
CA PHE A 686 -38.61 -26.06 19.12
C PHE A 686 -39.21 -27.32 19.76
N ILE A 687 -38.40 -28.38 19.92
CA ILE A 687 -38.83 -29.64 20.54
C ILE A 687 -39.34 -29.39 21.97
N HIS A 688 -38.58 -28.67 22.79
CA HIS A 688 -38.95 -28.32 24.15
C HIS A 688 -40.29 -27.59 24.23
N ASN A 689 -40.52 -26.59 23.36
CA ASN A 689 -41.75 -25.80 23.39
C ASN A 689 -42.97 -26.49 22.75
N TYR A 690 -42.78 -27.43 21.80
CA TYR A 690 -43.88 -27.96 20.98
C TYR A 690 -44.21 -29.43 21.17
N HIS A 691 -43.31 -30.27 21.73
CA HIS A 691 -43.56 -31.72 21.88
C HIS A 691 -44.89 -32.03 22.60
N VAL A 692 -45.29 -31.19 23.58
CA VAL A 692 -46.54 -31.31 24.34
C VAL A 692 -47.80 -31.41 23.47
N ASN A 693 -47.79 -30.87 22.25
CA ASN A 693 -48.94 -30.91 21.33
C ASN A 693 -49.23 -32.31 20.76
N TRP A 694 -48.31 -33.27 20.93
CA TRP A 694 -48.44 -34.64 20.44
C TRP A 694 -48.37 -35.70 21.55
N VAL A 695 -48.30 -35.27 22.82
CA VAL A 695 -48.32 -36.16 23.99
C VAL A 695 -49.74 -36.65 24.25
N ALA A 696 -49.90 -37.97 24.44
CA ALA A 696 -51.18 -38.61 24.71
C ALA A 696 -50.99 -39.69 25.79
N ASN A 697 -51.00 -39.26 27.06
CA ASN A 697 -50.76 -40.14 28.20
C ASN A 697 -51.78 -41.30 28.28
N GLU A 698 -53.03 -41.06 27.85
CA GLU A 698 -54.11 -42.07 27.81
C GLU A 698 -53.88 -43.19 26.78
N THR A 699 -52.96 -42.98 25.83
CA THR A 699 -52.58 -43.97 24.81
C THR A 699 -51.16 -44.51 24.97
N GLY A 700 -50.48 -44.18 26.08
CA GLY A 700 -49.11 -44.62 26.39
C GLY A 700 -48.01 -43.70 25.85
N ARG A 701 -48.37 -42.72 25.00
CA ARG A 701 -47.43 -41.83 24.31
C ARG A 701 -46.99 -40.67 25.21
N GLY A 702 -46.05 -40.96 26.10
CA GLY A 702 -45.45 -39.98 27.02
C GLY A 702 -44.53 -38.96 26.33
N PRO A 703 -44.11 -37.88 27.06
CA PRO A 703 -43.26 -36.81 26.52
C PRO A 703 -41.95 -37.29 25.89
N GLU A 704 -41.25 -38.24 26.50
CA GLU A 704 -39.96 -38.72 26.01
C GLU A 704 -40.06 -39.42 24.64
N VAL A 705 -41.12 -40.21 24.43
CA VAL A 705 -41.40 -40.90 23.15
C VAL A 705 -41.55 -39.89 22.02
N VAL A 706 -42.32 -38.82 22.25
CA VAL A 706 -42.50 -37.73 21.28
C VAL A 706 -41.19 -36.99 21.03
N GLN A 707 -40.43 -36.69 22.07
CA GLN A 707 -39.16 -35.95 21.96
C GLN A 707 -38.09 -36.76 21.20
N GLN A 708 -37.96 -38.07 21.46
CA GLN A 708 -37.08 -38.97 20.72
C GLN A 708 -37.45 -39.00 19.22
N ALA A 709 -38.73 -39.21 18.90
CA ALA A 709 -39.22 -39.19 17.52
C ALA A 709 -38.99 -37.83 16.82
N MET A 710 -39.11 -36.71 17.55
CA MET A 710 -38.76 -35.38 17.03
C MET A 710 -37.26 -35.26 16.72
N ILE A 711 -36.39 -35.81 17.56
CA ILE A 711 -34.95 -35.77 17.36
C ILE A 711 -34.51 -36.60 16.15
N ASP A 712 -34.98 -37.84 16.01
CA ASP A 712 -34.56 -38.73 14.91
C ASP A 712 -34.85 -38.15 13.52
N ILE A 713 -35.90 -37.32 13.43
CA ILE A 713 -36.36 -36.72 12.17
C ILE A 713 -35.66 -35.39 11.90
N LEU A 714 -35.40 -34.60 12.94
CA LEU A 714 -34.76 -33.29 12.81
C LEU A 714 -33.22 -33.38 12.79
N PHE A 715 -32.65 -34.49 13.26
CA PHE A 715 -31.21 -34.80 13.25
C PHE A 715 -30.85 -36.14 12.54
N PRO A 716 -31.34 -36.40 11.32
CA PRO A 716 -31.27 -37.72 10.67
C PRO A 716 -29.87 -38.13 10.16
N LEU A 717 -28.85 -37.33 10.50
CA LEU A 717 -27.43 -37.55 10.18
C LEU A 717 -26.56 -37.68 11.44
N THR A 718 -27.10 -37.42 12.62
CA THR A 718 -26.41 -37.52 13.92
C THR A 718 -26.86 -38.82 14.61
N PRO A 719 -25.97 -39.58 15.27
CA PRO A 719 -26.36 -40.78 16.02
C PRO A 719 -27.37 -40.45 17.13
N HIS A 720 -28.47 -41.22 17.22
CA HIS A 720 -29.57 -40.98 18.17
C HIS A 720 -29.07 -40.74 19.60
N ASP A 721 -28.26 -41.66 20.13
CA ASP A 721 -27.82 -41.64 21.53
C ASP A 721 -27.03 -40.37 21.87
N GLU A 722 -26.24 -39.87 20.92
CA GLU A 722 -25.44 -38.66 21.07
C GLU A 722 -26.34 -37.42 21.18
N ILE A 723 -27.27 -37.26 20.24
CA ILE A 723 -28.15 -36.09 20.19
C ILE A 723 -29.25 -36.14 21.25
N TRP A 724 -29.71 -37.33 21.65
CA TRP A 724 -30.60 -37.54 22.80
C TRP A 724 -29.91 -37.19 24.12
N ALA A 725 -28.64 -37.56 24.31
CA ALA A 725 -27.86 -37.12 25.46
C ALA A 725 -27.70 -35.58 25.50
N GLN A 726 -27.40 -34.95 24.36
CA GLN A 726 -27.33 -33.49 24.25
C GLN A 726 -28.67 -32.81 24.58
N TYR A 727 -29.80 -33.35 24.14
CA TYR A 727 -31.12 -32.82 24.45
C TYR A 727 -31.54 -33.05 25.91
N ARG A 728 -31.21 -34.19 26.52
CA ARG A 728 -31.47 -34.39 27.96
C ARG A 728 -30.64 -33.46 28.85
N ALA A 729 -29.46 -33.03 28.40
CA ALA A 729 -28.65 -32.01 29.06
C ALA A 729 -29.10 -30.57 28.77
N PHE A 730 -29.97 -30.35 27.77
CA PHE A 730 -30.40 -29.02 27.35
C PHE A 730 -31.27 -28.33 28.41
N LYS A 731 -31.02 -27.03 28.60
CA LYS A 731 -31.87 -26.14 29.41
C LYS A 731 -32.22 -24.90 28.61
N PRO A 732 -33.50 -24.48 28.57
CA PRO A 732 -33.90 -23.24 27.91
C PRO A 732 -33.36 -22.04 28.69
N VAL A 733 -32.44 -21.29 28.08
CA VAL A 733 -31.81 -20.09 28.68
C VAL A 733 -31.90 -18.94 27.68
N ARG A 734 -32.21 -17.72 28.14
CA ARG A 734 -32.19 -16.54 27.28
C ARG A 734 -30.78 -16.31 26.72
N LYS A 735 -30.66 -16.24 25.39
CA LYS A 735 -29.43 -15.91 24.67
C LYS A 735 -29.46 -14.44 24.22
N ALA A 736 -28.31 -13.89 23.87
CA ALA A 736 -28.21 -12.56 23.24
C ALA A 736 -28.95 -12.53 21.89
N ASP A 737 -29.43 -11.37 21.45
CA ASP A 737 -30.34 -11.31 20.30
C ASP A 737 -29.67 -11.80 19.00
N ASP A 738 -28.40 -11.48 18.74
CA ASP A 738 -27.67 -11.99 17.55
C ASP A 738 -27.66 -13.53 17.49
N ILE A 739 -27.43 -14.18 18.64
CA ILE A 739 -27.45 -15.64 18.78
C ILE A 739 -28.88 -16.15 18.58
N TRP A 740 -29.87 -15.48 19.19
CA TRP A 740 -31.27 -15.86 19.05
C TRP A 740 -31.79 -15.69 17.62
N GLN A 741 -31.40 -14.65 16.87
CA GLN A 741 -31.80 -14.46 15.47
C GLN A 741 -31.28 -15.58 14.55
N PHE A 742 -30.14 -16.20 14.90
CA PHE A 742 -29.64 -17.40 14.23
C PHE A 742 -30.43 -18.65 14.68
N SER A 743 -30.48 -18.93 15.99
CA SER A 743 -31.19 -20.10 16.52
C SER A 743 -32.69 -20.10 16.17
N ARG A 744 -33.32 -18.93 16.07
CA ARG A 744 -34.72 -18.74 15.64
C ARG A 744 -34.94 -19.16 14.18
N GLN A 745 -33.94 -19.04 13.29
CA GLN A 745 -34.07 -19.58 11.94
C GLN A 745 -34.02 -21.11 11.93
N ARG A 746 -33.17 -21.73 12.76
CA ARG A 746 -33.13 -23.19 12.92
C ARG A 746 -34.40 -23.73 13.60
N TYR A 747 -34.95 -22.98 14.56
CA TYR A 747 -36.28 -23.20 15.15
C TYR A 747 -37.41 -23.12 14.10
N LEU A 748 -37.42 -22.07 13.26
CA LEU A 748 -38.45 -21.90 12.23
C LEU A 748 -38.34 -23.00 11.16
N TRP A 749 -37.11 -23.31 10.72
CA TRP A 749 -36.85 -24.45 9.86
C TRP A 749 -37.36 -25.76 10.47
N ALA A 750 -37.11 -26.02 11.76
CA ALA A 750 -37.63 -27.21 12.43
C ALA A 750 -39.16 -27.20 12.49
N LYS A 751 -39.78 -26.05 12.76
CA LYS A 751 -41.24 -25.85 12.74
C LYS A 751 -41.85 -26.07 11.36
N ASP A 752 -41.16 -25.70 10.28
CA ASP A 752 -41.65 -25.85 8.90
C ASP A 752 -41.37 -27.27 8.36
N GLN A 753 -40.26 -27.89 8.73
CA GLN A 753 -39.95 -29.27 8.36
C GLN A 753 -40.76 -30.29 9.15
N TRP A 754 -41.07 -30.02 10.42
CA TRP A 754 -41.76 -30.98 11.28
C TRP A 754 -43.09 -31.45 10.67
N PRO A 755 -44.08 -30.60 10.32
CA PRO A 755 -45.31 -31.07 9.68
C PRO A 755 -45.06 -31.87 8.40
N ASN A 756 -44.12 -31.45 7.55
CA ASN A 756 -43.83 -32.10 6.27
C ASN A 756 -43.19 -33.50 6.42
N LEU A 757 -42.44 -33.72 7.50
CA LEU A 757 -41.79 -35.00 7.80
C LEU A 757 -42.63 -35.86 8.77
N SER A 758 -43.40 -35.23 9.65
CA SER A 758 -44.20 -35.88 10.68
C SER A 758 -45.59 -36.28 10.22
N ASP A 759 -46.11 -35.80 9.08
CA ASP A 759 -47.51 -35.99 8.66
C ASP A 759 -47.97 -37.46 8.75
N ARG A 760 -47.08 -38.39 8.39
CA ARG A 760 -47.30 -39.84 8.50
C ARG A 760 -47.27 -40.35 9.94
N ILE A 761 -46.40 -39.82 10.79
CA ILE A 761 -46.33 -40.12 12.23
C ILE A 761 -47.58 -39.60 12.93
N THR A 762 -47.94 -38.33 12.71
CA THR A 762 -49.12 -37.73 13.30
C THR A 762 -50.39 -38.42 12.81
N THR A 763 -50.43 -38.91 11.56
CA THR A 763 -51.51 -39.78 11.08
C THR A 763 -51.55 -41.11 11.82
N ILE A 764 -50.44 -41.84 11.94
CA ILE A 764 -50.40 -43.14 12.64
C ILE A 764 -50.76 -42.98 14.12
N TRP A 765 -50.19 -41.99 14.79
CA TRP A 765 -50.52 -41.61 16.16
C TRP A 765 -52.01 -41.28 16.32
N THR A 766 -52.60 -40.49 15.41
CA THR A 766 -54.04 -40.20 15.41
C THR A 766 -54.87 -41.48 15.25
N LEU A 767 -54.48 -42.39 14.36
CA LEU A 767 -55.15 -43.68 14.18
C LEU A 767 -55.04 -44.58 15.43
N GLN A 768 -53.91 -44.56 16.15
CA GLN A 768 -53.75 -45.25 17.43
C GLN A 768 -54.58 -44.63 18.55
N ASP A 769 -54.71 -43.30 18.56
CA ASP A 769 -55.53 -42.57 19.53
C ASP A 769 -57.04 -42.87 19.33
N PHE A 770 -57.48 -43.05 18.09
CA PHE A 770 -58.82 -43.57 17.76
C PHE A 770 -58.97 -45.10 17.88
N GLY A 771 -57.92 -45.84 18.26
CA GLY A 771 -57.95 -47.31 18.39
C GLY A 771 -58.09 -48.06 17.06
N LEU A 772 -57.80 -47.42 15.93
CA LEU A 772 -57.85 -47.98 14.58
C LEU A 772 -56.56 -48.74 14.21
N VAL A 773 -55.48 -48.50 14.96
CA VAL A 773 -54.18 -49.19 14.87
C VAL A 773 -53.76 -49.59 16.29
N PRO A 774 -53.13 -50.78 16.51
CA PRO A 774 -52.68 -51.17 17.85
C PRO A 774 -51.64 -50.20 18.44
N LYS A 775 -51.70 -49.98 19.75
CA LYS A 775 -50.89 -48.98 20.49
C LYS A 775 -49.42 -49.39 20.69
N ASP A 776 -49.11 -50.65 20.39
CA ASP A 776 -47.82 -51.34 20.53
C ASP A 776 -47.07 -51.50 19.19
N VAL A 777 -47.64 -51.02 18.08
CA VAL A 777 -47.04 -51.11 16.75
C VAL A 777 -46.10 -49.94 16.49
N ASP A 778 -44.83 -50.17 16.76
CA ASP A 778 -43.71 -49.35 16.26
C ASP A 778 -43.67 -49.37 14.72
N PHE A 779 -43.17 -48.29 14.12
CA PHE A 779 -43.18 -48.15 12.67
C PHE A 779 -41.95 -47.44 12.12
N ASP A 780 -41.49 -47.90 10.96
CA ASP A 780 -40.29 -47.41 10.31
C ASP A 780 -40.65 -46.51 9.13
N MET A 781 -40.13 -45.28 9.15
CA MET A 781 -40.25 -44.33 8.05
C MET A 781 -38.96 -44.26 7.25
N VAL A 782 -39.06 -44.21 5.92
CA VAL A 782 -37.94 -43.76 5.06
C VAL A 782 -38.13 -42.29 4.76
N ILE A 783 -37.29 -41.44 5.34
CA ILE A 783 -37.20 -40.00 5.05
C ILE A 783 -36.10 -39.73 4.03
N THR A 784 -36.27 -38.66 3.25
CA THR A 784 -35.27 -38.23 2.27
C THR A 784 -34.49 -37.03 2.79
N VAL A 785 -33.16 -37.16 2.84
CA VAL A 785 -32.23 -36.15 3.37
C VAL A 785 -31.29 -35.67 2.26
N ALA A 786 -30.54 -34.59 2.53
CA ALA A 786 -29.60 -33.97 1.59
C ALA A 786 -30.22 -33.63 0.21
N ASN A 787 -31.34 -32.89 0.23
CA ASN A 787 -32.09 -32.45 -0.97
C ASN A 787 -32.42 -33.60 -1.94
N GLY A 788 -32.97 -34.70 -1.42
CA GLY A 788 -33.43 -35.83 -2.23
C GLY A 788 -32.36 -36.89 -2.55
N LYS A 789 -31.10 -36.68 -2.15
CA LYS A 789 -29.96 -37.52 -2.58
C LYS A 789 -29.68 -38.73 -1.68
N GLN A 790 -30.21 -38.75 -0.47
CA GLN A 790 -30.01 -39.86 0.48
C GLN A 790 -31.34 -40.25 1.14
N PHE A 791 -31.52 -41.53 1.38
CA PHE A 791 -32.67 -42.08 2.10
C PHE A 791 -32.20 -42.60 3.46
N ARG A 792 -32.91 -42.24 4.54
CA ARG A 792 -32.64 -42.71 5.90
C ARG A 792 -33.89 -43.39 6.46
N ARG A 793 -33.69 -44.57 7.06
CA ARG A 793 -34.74 -45.29 7.79
C ARG A 793 -34.70 -44.81 9.24
N VAL A 794 -35.75 -44.10 9.65
CA VAL A 794 -36.02 -43.69 11.03
C VAL A 794 -37.00 -44.69 11.62
N LYS A 795 -36.70 -45.22 12.81
CA LYS A 795 -37.65 -46.01 13.58
C LYS A 795 -38.37 -45.07 14.54
N VAL A 796 -39.70 -45.13 14.57
CA VAL A 796 -40.49 -44.39 15.55
C VAL A 796 -41.10 -45.40 16.49
N HIS A 797 -40.60 -45.38 17.73
CA HIS A 797 -41.15 -46.15 18.83
C HIS A 797 -42.44 -45.49 19.33
N THR A 798 -43.42 -46.31 19.71
CA THR A 798 -44.74 -45.85 20.18
C THR A 798 -44.92 -45.99 21.69
N ASN A 799 -44.14 -46.85 22.32
CA ASN A 799 -43.92 -46.88 23.76
C ASN A 799 -42.40 -46.84 24.00
N LEU A 800 -41.97 -46.44 25.21
CA LEU A 800 -40.59 -46.68 25.62
C LEU A 800 -40.34 -48.20 25.61
N PRO A 801 -39.21 -48.70 25.08
CA PRO A 801 -38.88 -50.12 25.18
C PRO A 801 -38.82 -50.52 26.65
N GLU A 802 -39.45 -51.65 27.01
CA GLU A 802 -39.31 -52.22 28.35
C GLU A 802 -37.82 -52.47 28.62
N VAL A 803 -37.24 -51.74 29.57
CA VAL A 803 -35.87 -51.97 30.04
C VAL A 803 -35.85 -53.36 30.65
N THR A 804 -35.27 -54.33 29.95
CA THR A 804 -35.19 -55.68 30.48
C THR A 804 -34.27 -55.67 31.70
N PRO A 805 -34.49 -56.54 32.72
CA PRO A 805 -33.63 -56.58 33.90
C PRO A 805 -32.14 -56.88 33.61
N GLN A 806 -31.81 -57.29 32.37
CA GLN A 806 -30.43 -57.50 31.91
C GLN A 806 -29.74 -56.22 31.42
N ASP A 807 -30.50 -55.19 31.03
CA ASP A 807 -29.95 -53.89 30.62
C ASP A 807 -29.76 -52.94 31.82
N ALA A 808 -30.58 -53.10 32.87
CA ALA A 808 -30.49 -52.30 34.09
C ALA A 808 -29.17 -52.50 34.87
N SER A 809 -28.63 -53.72 34.90
CA SER A 809 -27.40 -54.05 35.62
C SER A 809 -26.13 -53.41 35.01
N VAL A 810 -26.18 -53.02 33.73
CA VAL A 810 -25.09 -52.27 33.06
C VAL A 810 -25.09 -50.79 33.47
N ILE A 811 -26.22 -50.27 33.96
CA ILE A 811 -26.39 -48.86 34.36
C ILE A 811 -26.01 -48.67 35.85
N GLU A 812 -26.43 -49.58 36.73
CA GLU A 812 -26.21 -49.47 38.19
C GLU A 812 -24.74 -49.51 38.61
N GLU A 813 -23.86 -50.22 37.88
CA GLU A 813 -22.44 -50.30 38.23
C GLU A 813 -21.66 -48.99 37.98
N SER A 814 -22.28 -48.01 37.29
CA SER A 814 -21.66 -46.70 36.97
C SER A 814 -21.97 -45.58 37.97
N ILE A 815 -22.91 -45.77 38.91
CA ILE A 815 -23.40 -44.70 39.81
C ILE A 815 -23.42 -45.18 41.28
N ALA A 816 -22.25 -45.36 41.87
CA ALA A 816 -22.11 -45.73 43.29
C ALA A 816 -21.07 -44.87 44.03
N THR A 817 -21.52 -43.77 44.66
CA THR A 817 -20.94 -43.16 45.90
C THR A 817 -21.92 -42.09 46.43
N PRO A 818 -21.94 -41.77 47.74
CA PRO A 818 -23.22 -41.67 48.46
C PRO A 818 -23.63 -40.24 48.83
N LEU A 819 -24.94 -40.04 48.99
CA LEU A 819 -25.51 -38.86 49.62
C LEU A 819 -25.46 -38.98 51.16
N LEU A 820 -25.08 -37.90 51.84
CA LEU A 820 -25.25 -37.72 53.28
C LEU A 820 -26.65 -37.20 53.60
N GLU A 821 -27.14 -37.52 54.80
CA GLU A 821 -28.48 -37.17 55.28
C GLU A 821 -28.62 -35.67 55.64
N PRO A 822 -29.85 -35.12 55.64
CA PRO A 822 -30.10 -33.72 56.00
C PRO A 822 -30.47 -33.56 57.50
N ASP A 823 -29.69 -32.76 58.22
CA ASP A 823 -29.99 -32.38 59.60
C ASP A 823 -30.93 -31.15 59.71
N GLU A 824 -31.53 -31.07 60.90
CA GLU A 824 -32.74 -30.36 61.33
C GLU A 824 -32.81 -28.82 61.25
N VAL A 825 -34.03 -28.35 61.51
CA VAL A 825 -34.51 -26.96 61.63
C VAL A 825 -33.91 -26.25 62.85
N ALA A 826 -33.63 -24.95 62.73
CA ALA A 826 -33.55 -24.03 63.87
C ALA A 826 -34.18 -22.66 63.54
N GLU A 827 -34.86 -22.07 64.52
CA GLU A 827 -35.73 -20.90 64.39
C GLU A 827 -34.99 -19.55 64.48
N THR A 828 -35.71 -18.46 64.13
CA THR A 828 -35.31 -17.06 64.36
C THR A 828 -35.26 -16.70 65.85
N PRO A 829 -34.60 -15.57 66.20
CA PRO A 829 -35.37 -14.57 66.94
C PRO A 829 -35.09 -13.08 66.61
N SER A 830 -36.17 -12.29 66.69
CA SER A 830 -36.30 -10.92 67.23
C SER A 830 -35.43 -9.73 66.75
N SER A 831 -36.13 -8.66 66.39
CA SER A 831 -35.73 -7.24 66.45
C SER A 831 -35.71 -6.66 67.89
N PRO A 832 -35.11 -5.47 68.07
CA PRO A 832 -35.81 -4.27 68.61
C PRO A 832 -35.70 -3.07 67.61
N GLU A 833 -36.63 -2.11 67.48
CA GLU A 833 -37.08 -1.05 68.44
C GLU A 833 -35.93 -0.08 68.85
N GLU A 834 -36.06 1.27 68.89
CA GLU A 834 -37.07 2.25 68.40
C GLU A 834 -36.45 3.69 68.43
N GLU A 835 -37.22 4.76 68.14
CA GLU A 835 -36.88 6.23 68.23
C GLU A 835 -35.73 6.75 67.31
N GLY A 836 -35.63 7.98 66.77
CA GLY A 836 -36.38 9.24 66.67
C GLY A 836 -35.53 10.20 65.78
N ASP A 837 -35.94 11.31 65.17
CA ASP A 837 -37.17 12.12 65.18
C ASP A 837 -37.31 12.92 63.84
N ALA A 838 -38.30 13.81 63.71
CA ALA A 838 -38.50 14.75 62.58
C ALA A 838 -38.73 16.22 63.11
N PRO A 839 -39.20 17.25 62.36
CA PRO A 839 -39.48 17.42 60.91
C PRO A 839 -38.97 18.80 60.33
N ASP A 840 -39.71 19.36 59.35
CA ASP A 840 -39.76 20.77 58.83
C ASP A 840 -38.93 21.10 57.56
N GLU A 841 -39.42 21.83 56.53
CA GLU A 841 -40.80 22.25 56.16
C GLU A 841 -40.89 22.63 54.63
N VAL A 842 -42.06 22.33 54.02
CA VAL A 842 -42.88 23.12 53.05
C VAL A 842 -42.26 23.92 51.86
N SER A 843 -42.68 23.56 50.62
CA SER A 843 -43.48 24.38 49.63
C SER A 843 -43.36 23.77 48.21
N GLU A 844 -44.34 23.11 47.57
CA GLU A 844 -45.67 23.50 47.04
C GLU A 844 -45.73 24.46 45.82
N SER A 845 -46.10 23.89 44.65
CA SER A 845 -47.13 24.35 43.67
C SER A 845 -47.04 23.45 42.40
N SER A 846 -48.00 22.60 41.98
CA SER A 846 -49.36 22.86 41.42
C SER A 846 -49.36 23.76 40.17
N GLU A 847 -50.06 23.54 39.04
CA GLU A 847 -51.02 22.50 38.56
C GLU A 847 -50.52 21.92 37.19
N GLY A 848 -51.27 21.41 36.18
CA GLY A 848 -52.70 21.15 35.92
C GLY A 848 -52.92 20.65 34.46
N PRO A 849 -53.87 19.73 34.12
CA PRO A 849 -53.91 19.08 32.78
C PRO A 849 -55.23 19.23 31.98
N SER A 850 -55.15 19.09 30.64
CA SER A 850 -56.24 18.78 29.68
C SER A 850 -55.69 18.80 28.23
N GLN A 851 -56.22 18.18 27.17
CA GLN A 851 -57.04 16.99 26.87
C GLN A 851 -57.30 17.02 25.33
N ASP A 852 -57.71 15.88 24.75
CA ASP A 852 -58.47 15.72 23.49
C ASP A 852 -57.86 15.93 22.07
N SER A 853 -57.98 14.85 21.27
CA SER A 853 -57.85 14.74 19.79
C SER A 853 -59.16 15.16 19.08
N PRO A 854 -59.24 15.37 17.73
CA PRO A 854 -59.13 14.28 16.71
C PRO A 854 -58.57 14.69 15.29
N PRO A 855 -58.40 13.73 14.36
CA PRO A 855 -58.16 13.93 12.90
C PRO A 855 -59.53 14.07 12.13
N PRO A 856 -59.69 14.03 10.77
CA PRO A 856 -58.79 13.59 9.67
C PRO A 856 -58.89 14.39 8.32
N GLU A 857 -58.60 13.71 7.18
CA GLU A 857 -58.97 13.96 5.76
C GLU A 857 -57.84 14.25 4.73
N ASP A 858 -57.34 13.17 4.12
CA ASP A 858 -57.46 12.71 2.71
C ASP A 858 -57.15 13.57 1.45
N ASP A 859 -56.98 12.81 0.34
CA ASP A 859 -57.05 13.09 -1.10
C ASP A 859 -55.87 13.65 -1.93
N GLY A 860 -55.62 12.98 -3.09
CA GLY A 860 -54.76 13.41 -4.22
C GLY A 860 -53.44 12.62 -4.37
N ILE A 861 -53.35 11.39 -4.89
CA ILE A 861 -53.80 10.78 -6.17
C ILE A 861 -53.03 11.26 -7.45
N VAL A 862 -52.00 10.46 -7.80
CA VAL A 862 -51.72 9.79 -9.11
C VAL A 862 -51.01 10.52 -10.29
N ALA A 863 -50.12 9.73 -10.94
CA ALA A 863 -49.60 9.74 -12.32
C ALA A 863 -48.54 10.76 -12.77
N ASP A 864 -47.66 10.48 -13.74
CA ASP A 864 -47.03 9.22 -14.23
C ASP A 864 -45.87 9.60 -15.20
N ASP A 865 -45.01 8.64 -15.57
CA ASP A 865 -44.15 8.56 -16.77
C ASP A 865 -43.33 9.77 -17.29
N VAL A 866 -41.99 9.68 -17.16
CA VAL A 866 -40.98 9.70 -18.28
C VAL A 866 -39.80 8.80 -17.92
#